data_AF-A0A1R3XFI1-F1
#
_entry.id   AF-A0A1R3XFI1-F1
#
_cell.length_a   1.000
_cell.length_b   1.000
_cell.length_c   1.000
_cell.angle_alpha   90.00
_cell.angle_beta   90.00
_cell.angle_gamma   90.00
#
_symmetry.space_group_name_H-M   'P 1'
#
loop_
_entity.id
_entity.type
_entity.pdbx_description
1 polymer ?
#
loop_
_entity_poly.entity_id
_entity_poly.type
_entity_poly.pdbx_seq_one_letter_code
_entity_poly.pdbx_strand_id
1 'polypeptide(L)'
;MKRRLLSGVSAMALAVLLAGGLSPVSPAGAAAPPPLPEVIVDNPDKGDVGTWTLSKFKPNYYGATGYLTTPKASTVTASVRFTPDVPVAGTYGVYYWLPDGGTDRAWDIPFRVHDALGDVGYSVSAQPARGGEWILLGNHTFEVGTTGYVEVTNKAGAVVVADAIKLGAPSEHVDYRVRPDIEKQTILGIGVEIQSDSIGSGNNGLPDDSPAYVPGDLTPSERQRFYDEMLTGFRYVRLAMGLYLRGLTPDRKNIVERYSGQMEQLAEMIEESGIEGANVEYWSPAPYWKDNDSFVRGSLDLVHIEDQAERDAWVDEYSDAMVQDIEYLESHGIPVKQWSLQNEPTALTGYSSVYLDHQEYYEVFRQVAKKIKERDPSVYIHGDSHHGQTGQGSALIKSDPEALKYLDAWSHHRNWGSSDELIDNRVAINSGLEGKDVFNSEWEFLDDKTSETRMIETAQSIMNWMTFMDAPTWYWLHALKPTYNKESEGYGLGLWRPSDDPIEPGDPYADIAPQHWAPIKTNWHGVAPFVQHLPWDSTRLQVDEKIVRKGQRIMAWESPDGDLGIALTNRSDSPFRFNIDLGDAQTLYGHRYDKTVEDQELAAKSGQVIQVIVPPKSIEIWTEDDGASAPVLQSAQLSASDLDLVVGDSATTTLAGTLSDGVAADLAGAAIEYSSSDPSVASVDEAGRITALSGGTTEVSATVTSGESVVSTNALAVRVSTAPLATARPGSPALSSNIGHAHGLALGDFTLSMNMWWGQNATSVRLYEGDTLIGEKTLRDATPAAQSASFPITGKPNGTYVYRAELVNPHGVTSSTPLTVTVKDAAPGRPALSHDNWDGDGSFAVTADLWWGTNATSYRVFEDGVLLDEGSLTAATPLSQRVTTRVAARTPGTHSYRVELVNAAGVTSSGDLMVQVRP
;
A
#
# COMPACT_ATOMS: atom_id res chain seq x y z
N MET A 1 -30.89 -3.65 24.94
CA MET A 1 -32.10 -2.97 24.38
C MET A 1 -31.72 -1.56 23.92
N LYS A 2 -31.06 -1.43 22.77
CA LYS A 2 -30.78 -0.13 22.14
C LYS A 2 -31.59 0.00 20.85
N ARG A 3 -32.14 1.20 20.68
CA ARG A 3 -33.10 1.60 19.64
C ARG A 3 -32.39 1.70 18.28
N ARG A 4 -32.89 1.00 17.27
CA ARG A 4 -32.58 1.29 15.86
C ARG A 4 -33.10 2.69 15.52
N LEU A 5 -32.19 3.63 15.29
CA LEU A 5 -32.47 4.93 14.69
C LEU A 5 -32.35 4.78 13.17
N LEU A 6 -33.49 4.76 12.49
CA LEU A 6 -33.55 4.93 11.03
C LEU A 6 -33.30 6.41 10.71
N SER A 7 -32.17 6.70 10.07
CA SER A 7 -31.89 8.01 9.47
C SER A 7 -32.70 8.14 8.18
N GLY A 8 -33.61 9.12 8.17
CA GLY A 8 -34.38 9.50 6.99
C GLY A 8 -33.63 10.54 6.17
N VAL A 9 -33.51 10.30 4.86
CA VAL A 9 -33.18 11.34 3.87
C VAL A 9 -34.44 11.63 3.07
N SER A 10 -34.87 12.89 3.11
CA SER A 10 -35.98 13.44 2.34
C SER A 10 -35.53 13.73 0.90
N ALA A 11 -36.30 13.27 -0.09
CA ALA A 11 -36.37 13.94 -1.39
C ALA A 11 -37.81 13.89 -1.92
N MET A 12 -38.38 15.08 -2.07
CA MET A 12 -39.69 15.40 -2.61
C MET A 12 -39.75 15.08 -4.11
N ALA A 13 -40.69 14.25 -4.53
CA ALA A 13 -41.25 14.30 -5.89
C ALA A 13 -42.76 13.98 -5.82
N LEU A 14 -43.56 15.03 -5.94
CA LEU A 14 -45.01 14.98 -5.98
C LEU A 14 -45.48 14.60 -7.39
N ALA A 15 -46.00 13.39 -7.57
CA ALA A 15 -46.84 13.04 -8.71
C ALA A 15 -48.04 12.22 -8.22
N VAL A 16 -49.22 12.82 -8.35
CA VAL A 16 -50.52 12.24 -8.00
C VAL A 16 -50.92 11.21 -9.05
N LEU A 17 -51.14 9.96 -8.65
CA LEU A 17 -52.04 9.03 -9.33
C LEU A 17 -52.70 8.11 -8.29
N LEU A 18 -54.00 8.35 -8.09
CA LEU A 18 -54.92 7.45 -7.40
C LEU A 18 -55.12 6.17 -8.22
N ALA A 19 -54.94 4.99 -7.61
CA ALA A 19 -55.84 3.84 -7.75
C ALA A 19 -55.34 2.61 -6.97
N GLY A 20 -56.24 2.04 -6.15
CA GLY A 20 -56.33 0.58 -5.97
C GLY A 20 -55.43 -0.06 -4.92
N GLY A 21 -55.97 -0.28 -3.72
CA GLY A 21 -55.39 -1.21 -2.77
C GLY A 21 -55.38 -2.63 -3.34
N LEU A 22 -54.21 -3.25 -3.30
CA LEU A 22 -54.04 -4.70 -3.32
C LEU A 22 -53.02 -5.04 -2.24
N SER A 23 -53.46 -5.77 -1.23
CA SER A 23 -52.60 -6.48 -0.30
C SER A 23 -51.56 -7.30 -1.08
N PRO A 24 -50.32 -7.43 -0.60
CA PRO A 24 -49.38 -8.38 -1.21
C PRO A 24 -49.99 -9.78 -1.08
N VAL A 25 -50.31 -10.38 -2.22
CA VAL A 25 -50.63 -11.79 -2.33
C VAL A 25 -49.36 -12.52 -1.90
N SER A 26 -49.42 -13.21 -0.75
CA SER A 26 -48.41 -14.19 -0.37
C SER A 26 -48.17 -15.13 -1.56
N PRO A 27 -46.91 -15.40 -1.96
CA PRO A 27 -46.67 -16.43 -2.94
C PRO A 27 -47.31 -17.71 -2.41
N ALA A 28 -48.17 -18.32 -3.22
CA ALA A 28 -48.76 -19.62 -2.93
C ALA A 28 -47.64 -20.56 -2.47
N GLY A 29 -47.84 -21.19 -1.31
CA GLY A 29 -46.86 -22.07 -0.69
C GLY A 29 -46.29 -23.04 -1.72
N ALA A 30 -45.00 -22.89 -2.02
CA ALA A 30 -44.25 -23.97 -2.62
C ALA A 30 -44.42 -25.17 -1.69
N ALA A 31 -45.03 -26.23 -2.19
CA ALA A 31 -45.11 -27.49 -1.47
C ALA A 31 -43.70 -27.86 -1.01
N ALA A 32 -43.55 -28.18 0.28
CA ALA A 32 -42.27 -28.66 0.80
C ALA A 32 -41.74 -29.76 -0.13
N PRO A 33 -40.45 -29.72 -0.52
CA PRO A 33 -39.88 -30.76 -1.36
C PRO A 33 -40.15 -32.13 -0.73
N PRO A 34 -40.41 -33.16 -1.55
CA PRO A 34 -40.67 -34.50 -1.03
C PRO A 34 -39.50 -34.95 -0.13
N PRO A 35 -39.78 -35.66 0.98
CA PRO A 35 -38.73 -36.10 1.89
C PRO A 35 -37.73 -36.99 1.14
N LEU A 36 -36.43 -36.75 1.37
CA LEU A 36 -35.36 -37.53 0.74
C LEU A 36 -35.50 -39.02 1.11
N PRO A 37 -35.36 -39.95 0.15
CA PRO A 37 -35.50 -41.38 0.40
C PRO A 37 -34.33 -41.92 1.24
N GLU A 38 -34.61 -42.84 2.16
CA GLU A 38 -33.58 -43.50 2.98
C GLU A 38 -32.80 -44.53 2.14
N VAL A 39 -31.46 -44.51 2.24
CA VAL A 39 -30.56 -45.47 1.56
C VAL A 39 -29.73 -46.18 2.62
N ILE A 40 -29.70 -47.52 2.63
CA ILE A 40 -28.91 -48.31 3.57
C ILE A 40 -28.00 -49.27 2.82
N VAL A 41 -26.72 -49.29 3.18
CA VAL A 41 -25.73 -50.25 2.68
C VAL A 41 -25.25 -51.11 3.86
N ASP A 42 -25.47 -52.42 3.76
CA ASP A 42 -25.08 -53.42 4.77
C ASP A 42 -23.85 -54.22 4.28
N ASN A 43 -23.32 -55.07 5.15
CA ASN A 43 -22.12 -55.88 4.95
C ASN A 43 -22.00 -56.61 3.58
N PRO A 44 -23.08 -57.16 2.97
CA PRO A 44 -22.98 -57.85 1.68
C PRO A 44 -22.68 -56.92 0.49
N ASP A 45 -23.01 -55.62 0.62
CA ASP A 45 -22.99 -54.64 -0.48
C ASP A 45 -21.79 -53.68 -0.40
N LYS A 46 -20.85 -53.96 0.51
CA LYS A 46 -19.61 -53.20 0.69
C LYS A 46 -18.49 -53.67 -0.27
N GLY A 47 -17.50 -52.82 -0.49
CA GLY A 47 -16.17 -53.22 -0.95
C GLY A 47 -15.18 -53.25 0.22
N ASP A 48 -14.32 -54.27 0.33
CA ASP A 48 -13.32 -54.34 1.39
C ASP A 48 -11.92 -54.71 0.88
N VAL A 49 -10.90 -54.20 1.56
CA VAL A 49 -9.48 -54.45 1.32
C VAL A 49 -8.85 -54.96 2.62
N GLY A 50 -7.96 -55.95 2.51
CA GLY A 50 -7.32 -56.59 3.65
C GLY A 50 -8.20 -57.69 4.27
N THR A 51 -7.90 -58.08 5.51
CA THR A 51 -8.60 -59.18 6.19
C THR A 51 -9.64 -58.63 7.17
N TRP A 52 -10.91 -58.96 6.92
CA TRP A 52 -12.03 -58.72 7.83
C TRP A 52 -12.71 -60.04 8.21
N THR A 53 -13.03 -60.19 9.49
CA THR A 53 -13.75 -61.37 10.02
C THR A 53 -15.20 -61.01 10.29
N LEU A 54 -16.12 -61.69 9.61
CA LEU A 54 -17.56 -61.60 9.90
C LEU A 54 -17.86 -62.26 11.25
N SER A 55 -18.62 -61.57 12.11
CA SER A 55 -18.97 -62.01 13.46
C SER A 55 -20.45 -61.79 13.75
N LYS A 56 -21.01 -62.67 14.60
CA LYS A 56 -22.34 -62.54 15.20
C LYS A 56 -22.28 -62.66 16.73
N PHE A 57 -21.07 -62.60 17.30
CA PHE A 57 -20.82 -62.93 18.70
C PHE A 57 -21.42 -61.91 19.69
N LYS A 58 -21.32 -60.62 19.35
CA LYS A 58 -21.94 -59.54 20.11
C LYS A 58 -23.30 -59.23 19.46
N PRO A 59 -24.40 -59.07 20.23
CA PRO A 59 -25.73 -58.85 19.68
C PRO A 59 -25.90 -57.41 19.17
N ASN A 60 -27.12 -57.08 18.70
CA ASN A 60 -27.52 -55.77 18.20
C ASN A 60 -26.74 -55.26 16.97
N TYR A 61 -26.22 -56.16 16.12
CA TYR A 61 -25.76 -55.80 14.77
C TYR A 61 -26.93 -55.58 13.81
N TYR A 62 -26.67 -54.86 12.72
CA TYR A 62 -27.68 -54.52 11.73
C TYR A 62 -28.06 -55.74 10.86
N GLY A 63 -29.34 -55.88 10.57
CA GLY A 63 -29.84 -56.96 9.70
C GLY A 63 -29.53 -58.37 10.21
N ALA A 64 -29.43 -59.32 9.28
CA ALA A 64 -29.22 -60.74 9.56
C ALA A 64 -27.79 -61.23 9.22
N THR A 65 -26.94 -60.34 8.71
CA THR A 65 -25.67 -60.68 8.05
C THR A 65 -24.51 -60.76 9.06
N GLY A 66 -24.59 -60.04 10.18
CA GLY A 66 -23.55 -59.98 11.22
C GLY A 66 -22.91 -58.60 11.23
N TYR A 67 -21.66 -58.50 11.69
CA TYR A 67 -20.83 -57.31 11.57
C TYR A 67 -19.39 -57.73 11.33
N LEU A 68 -18.58 -56.84 10.78
CA LEU A 68 -17.18 -57.09 10.47
C LEU A 68 -16.28 -56.67 11.62
N THR A 69 -15.22 -57.44 11.82
CA THR A 69 -14.19 -57.14 12.81
C THR A 69 -12.81 -57.27 12.20
N THR A 70 -11.90 -56.41 12.61
CA THR A 70 -10.50 -56.53 12.24
C THR A 70 -9.61 -56.05 13.40
N PRO A 71 -8.45 -56.69 13.65
CA PRO A 71 -7.49 -56.19 14.62
C PRO A 71 -7.01 -54.77 14.25
N LYS A 72 -6.59 -54.00 15.25
CA LYS A 72 -5.92 -52.73 15.00
C LYS A 72 -4.63 -52.90 14.20
N ALA A 73 -4.24 -51.85 13.50
CA ALA A 73 -2.91 -51.67 12.95
C ALA A 73 -2.42 -50.23 13.19
N SER A 74 -1.09 -50.05 13.23
CA SER A 74 -0.47 -48.72 13.34
C SER A 74 -0.54 -47.92 12.04
N THR A 75 -0.69 -48.60 10.90
CA THR A 75 -0.95 -48.04 9.57
C THR A 75 -2.20 -48.68 8.99
N VAL A 76 -2.81 -48.06 7.98
CA VAL A 76 -3.98 -48.62 7.31
C VAL A 76 -3.57 -49.89 6.55
N THR A 77 -4.06 -51.04 6.99
CA THR A 77 -3.82 -52.36 6.38
C THR A 77 -5.10 -53.07 5.99
N ALA A 78 -6.24 -52.61 6.50
CA ALA A 78 -7.56 -53.07 6.11
C ALA A 78 -8.55 -51.90 6.08
N SER A 79 -9.48 -51.91 5.12
CA SER A 79 -10.56 -50.94 5.00
C SER A 79 -11.87 -51.59 4.51
N VAL A 80 -13.00 -50.98 4.85
CA VAL A 80 -14.34 -51.30 4.34
C VAL A 80 -14.95 -50.04 3.79
N ARG A 81 -15.49 -50.09 2.57
CA ARG A 81 -16.18 -48.99 1.90
C ARG A 81 -17.64 -49.37 1.60
N PHE A 82 -18.55 -48.58 2.14
CA PHE A 82 -19.99 -48.62 1.86
C PHE A 82 -20.30 -47.57 0.80
N THR A 83 -20.81 -47.98 -0.37
CA THR A 83 -21.07 -47.08 -1.50
C THR A 83 -22.57 -47.04 -1.77
N PRO A 84 -23.32 -46.07 -1.22
CA PRO A 84 -24.75 -45.92 -1.47
C PRO A 84 -25.00 -45.51 -2.94
N ASP A 85 -26.05 -46.04 -3.54
CA ASP A 85 -26.60 -45.53 -4.81
C ASP A 85 -27.65 -44.46 -4.50
N VAL A 86 -27.24 -43.20 -4.60
CA VAL A 86 -28.04 -42.04 -4.17
C VAL A 86 -29.08 -41.71 -5.26
N PRO A 87 -30.38 -41.83 -4.98
CA PRO A 87 -31.41 -41.68 -6.01
C PRO A 87 -31.77 -40.20 -6.30
N VAL A 88 -31.52 -39.29 -5.35
CA VAL A 88 -31.85 -37.87 -5.42
C VAL A 88 -30.70 -37.07 -4.81
N ALA A 89 -30.20 -36.04 -5.50
CA ALA A 89 -29.19 -35.18 -4.93
C ALA A 89 -29.77 -34.37 -3.76
N GLY A 90 -29.00 -34.20 -2.68
CA GLY A 90 -29.46 -33.47 -1.50
C GLY A 90 -28.61 -33.72 -0.26
N THR A 91 -28.96 -33.07 0.84
CA THR A 91 -28.29 -33.24 2.14
C THR A 91 -28.94 -34.36 2.94
N TYR A 92 -28.14 -35.39 3.23
CA TYR A 92 -28.52 -36.56 4.00
C TYR A 92 -27.81 -36.58 5.34
N GLY A 93 -28.48 -37.07 6.39
CA GLY A 93 -27.79 -37.50 7.60
C GLY A 93 -27.07 -38.84 7.31
N VAL A 94 -25.78 -38.92 7.57
CA VAL A 94 -24.97 -40.14 7.39
C VAL A 94 -24.82 -40.83 8.73
N TYR A 95 -25.39 -42.03 8.87
CA TYR A 95 -25.40 -42.77 10.11
C TYR A 95 -24.61 -44.07 9.99
N TYR A 96 -23.87 -44.42 11.04
CA TYR A 96 -23.20 -45.70 11.24
C TYR A 96 -23.97 -46.54 12.26
N TRP A 97 -24.21 -47.82 11.98
CA TRP A 97 -24.80 -48.73 12.94
C TRP A 97 -23.72 -49.35 13.83
N LEU A 98 -23.76 -49.05 15.14
CA LEU A 98 -22.79 -49.58 16.11
C LEU A 98 -23.36 -50.82 16.83
N PRO A 99 -22.81 -52.03 16.64
CA PRO A 99 -23.20 -53.23 17.41
C PRO A 99 -22.71 -53.18 18.86
N ASP A 100 -23.17 -54.12 19.71
CA ASP A 100 -22.76 -54.18 21.12
C ASP A 100 -21.23 -54.27 21.30
N GLY A 101 -20.70 -53.38 22.16
CA GLY A 101 -19.28 -53.22 22.41
C GLY A 101 -18.71 -53.98 23.60
N GLY A 102 -17.44 -53.72 23.87
CA GLY A 102 -16.66 -54.23 24.99
C GLY A 102 -15.37 -53.42 25.13
N THR A 103 -14.61 -53.62 26.21
CA THR A 103 -13.34 -52.90 26.43
C THR A 103 -12.25 -53.29 25.43
N ASP A 104 -12.47 -54.31 24.61
CA ASP A 104 -11.59 -54.77 23.53
C ASP A 104 -11.74 -53.95 22.23
N ARG A 105 -12.81 -53.16 22.10
CA ARG A 105 -13.09 -52.33 20.92
C ARG A 105 -12.26 -51.05 20.89
N ALA A 106 -12.05 -50.49 19.72
CA ALA A 106 -11.46 -49.16 19.55
C ALA A 106 -12.38 -48.07 20.12
N TRP A 107 -11.79 -47.07 20.76
CA TRP A 107 -12.47 -45.85 21.20
C TRP A 107 -12.39 -44.73 20.13
N ASP A 108 -11.72 -45.03 19.02
CA ASP A 108 -11.26 -44.11 17.99
C ASP A 108 -11.39 -44.72 16.59
N ILE A 109 -12.51 -45.38 16.27
CA ILE A 109 -12.71 -45.99 14.95
C ILE A 109 -12.72 -44.89 13.89
N PRO A 110 -11.80 -44.90 12.91
CA PRO A 110 -11.74 -43.88 11.88
C PRO A 110 -12.75 -44.19 10.76
N PHE A 111 -13.65 -43.24 10.55
CA PHE A 111 -14.57 -43.18 9.42
C PHE A 111 -14.16 -42.04 8.48
N ARG A 112 -14.44 -42.20 7.19
CA ARG A 112 -14.32 -41.15 6.17
C ARG A 112 -15.59 -41.13 5.33
N VAL A 113 -16.29 -40.01 5.30
CA VAL A 113 -17.42 -39.78 4.40
C VAL A 113 -16.93 -38.97 3.21
N HIS A 114 -17.09 -39.50 1.99
CA HIS A 114 -16.88 -38.76 0.74
C HIS A 114 -18.23 -38.28 0.22
N ASP A 115 -18.43 -36.97 0.21
CA ASP A 115 -19.65 -36.33 -0.28
C ASP A 115 -19.33 -35.30 -1.38
N ALA A 116 -20.32 -34.53 -1.84
CA ALA A 116 -20.17 -33.54 -2.91
C ALA A 116 -19.17 -32.42 -2.56
N LEU A 117 -18.88 -32.21 -1.27
CA LEU A 117 -17.90 -31.22 -0.79
C LEU A 117 -16.52 -31.84 -0.53
N GLY A 118 -16.38 -33.17 -0.61
CA GLY A 118 -15.12 -33.89 -0.46
C GLY A 118 -15.09 -34.88 0.70
N ASP A 119 -13.88 -35.27 1.12
CA ASP A 119 -13.66 -36.22 2.22
C ASP A 119 -13.75 -35.53 3.59
N VAL A 120 -14.51 -36.11 4.52
CA VAL A 120 -14.58 -35.70 5.93
C VAL A 120 -14.30 -36.89 6.84
N GLY A 121 -13.37 -36.72 7.77
CA GLY A 121 -13.02 -37.74 8.76
C GLY A 121 -13.88 -37.67 10.02
N TYR A 122 -14.24 -38.82 10.56
CA TYR A 122 -14.92 -38.98 11.85
C TYR A 122 -14.20 -40.01 12.70
N SER A 123 -14.29 -39.87 14.03
CA SER A 123 -13.79 -40.85 14.99
C SER A 123 -14.92 -41.26 15.91
N VAL A 124 -15.24 -42.56 15.94
CA VAL A 124 -16.36 -43.12 16.72
C VAL A 124 -15.82 -44.09 17.78
N SER A 125 -16.26 -43.92 19.02
CA SER A 125 -15.96 -44.87 20.09
C SER A 125 -16.90 -46.07 20.05
N ALA A 126 -16.33 -47.27 20.06
CA ALA A 126 -17.05 -48.54 20.20
C ALA A 126 -16.85 -49.19 21.59
N GLN A 127 -16.29 -48.46 22.56
CA GLN A 127 -16.08 -48.92 23.95
C GLN A 127 -17.26 -48.56 24.88
N PRO A 128 -17.38 -49.28 26.01
CA PRO A 128 -18.47 -50.21 26.28
C PRO A 128 -19.82 -49.50 26.46
N ALA A 129 -20.63 -49.51 25.42
CA ALA A 129 -22.06 -49.23 25.48
C ALA A 129 -22.84 -50.44 24.95
N ARG A 130 -24.07 -50.59 25.43
CA ARG A 130 -25.12 -51.30 24.69
C ARG A 130 -25.24 -50.59 23.34
N GLY A 131 -24.97 -51.29 22.24
CA GLY A 131 -25.12 -50.78 20.88
C GLY A 131 -26.55 -50.97 20.39
N GLY A 132 -26.71 -51.10 19.07
CA GLY A 132 -28.01 -51.27 18.42
C GLY A 132 -28.72 -49.96 18.09
N GLU A 133 -27.95 -48.90 17.83
CA GLU A 133 -28.46 -47.61 17.41
C GLU A 133 -27.65 -47.02 16.25
N TRP A 134 -28.31 -46.13 15.51
CA TRP A 134 -27.71 -45.35 14.44
C TRP A 134 -26.95 -44.16 15.04
N ILE A 135 -25.62 -44.17 14.92
CA ILE A 135 -24.76 -43.06 15.29
C ILE A 135 -24.64 -42.11 14.10
N LEU A 136 -25.09 -40.87 14.26
CA LEU A 136 -24.91 -39.84 13.23
C LEU A 136 -23.42 -39.46 13.15
N LEU A 137 -22.84 -39.61 11.97
CA LEU A 137 -21.52 -39.07 11.65
C LEU A 137 -21.64 -37.57 11.34
N GLY A 138 -22.59 -37.19 10.49
CA GLY A 138 -22.86 -35.79 10.15
C GLY A 138 -23.90 -35.65 9.05
N ASN A 139 -24.25 -34.40 8.70
CA ASN A 139 -25.04 -34.12 7.51
C ASN A 139 -24.12 -33.88 6.31
N HIS A 140 -24.41 -34.52 5.19
CA HIS A 140 -23.58 -34.54 4.00
C HIS A 140 -24.40 -34.38 2.73
N THR A 141 -23.91 -33.58 1.80
CA THR A 141 -24.59 -33.36 0.52
C THR A 141 -24.06 -34.36 -0.50
N PHE A 142 -24.94 -35.14 -1.10
CA PHE A 142 -24.59 -36.12 -2.12
C PHE A 142 -25.19 -35.75 -3.47
N GLU A 143 -24.46 -36.05 -4.53
CA GLU A 143 -24.98 -36.07 -5.89
C GLU A 143 -25.69 -37.40 -6.19
N VAL A 144 -26.50 -37.44 -7.26
CA VAL A 144 -27.14 -38.69 -7.72
C VAL A 144 -26.09 -39.71 -8.15
N GLY A 145 -26.30 -40.98 -7.79
CA GLY A 145 -25.46 -42.13 -8.16
C GLY A 145 -24.53 -42.61 -7.05
N THR A 146 -23.41 -43.22 -7.43
CA THR A 146 -22.50 -43.96 -6.53
C THR A 146 -21.16 -43.26 -6.30
N THR A 147 -21.09 -41.95 -6.53
CA THR A 147 -19.85 -41.16 -6.34
C THR A 147 -19.49 -41.02 -4.87
N GLY A 148 -20.48 -40.86 -3.99
CA GLY A 148 -20.29 -40.77 -2.54
C GLY A 148 -20.10 -42.13 -1.87
N TYR A 149 -19.35 -42.16 -0.77
CA TYR A 149 -19.11 -43.37 0.00
C TYR A 149 -18.78 -43.09 1.47
N VAL A 150 -18.90 -44.11 2.31
CA VAL A 150 -18.38 -44.11 3.69
C VAL A 150 -17.35 -45.21 3.85
N GLU A 151 -16.15 -44.87 4.29
CA GLU A 151 -15.03 -45.79 4.46
C GLU A 151 -14.61 -45.89 5.92
N VAL A 152 -14.32 -47.11 6.38
CA VAL A 152 -13.80 -47.43 7.71
C VAL A 152 -12.42 -48.03 7.56
N THR A 153 -11.44 -47.64 8.37
CA THR A 153 -10.08 -48.23 8.34
C THR A 153 -9.67 -48.82 9.69
N ASN A 154 -8.66 -49.68 9.70
CA ASN A 154 -8.18 -50.33 10.93
C ASN A 154 -7.06 -49.58 11.69
N LYS A 155 -6.79 -48.30 11.35
CA LYS A 155 -5.81 -47.46 12.05
C LYS A 155 -6.43 -46.89 13.33
N ALA A 156 -6.47 -47.69 14.39
CA ALA A 156 -7.13 -47.35 15.66
C ALA A 156 -6.39 -47.91 16.89
N GLY A 157 -6.82 -47.51 18.09
CA GLY A 157 -6.23 -47.94 19.35
C GLY A 157 -6.53 -49.40 19.77
N ALA A 158 -7.58 -50.02 19.24
CA ALA A 158 -8.02 -51.40 19.53
C ALA A 158 -8.88 -52.01 18.40
N VAL A 159 -9.63 -53.10 18.67
CA VAL A 159 -10.36 -53.84 17.61
C VAL A 159 -11.39 -52.95 16.92
N VAL A 160 -11.32 -52.86 15.59
CA VAL A 160 -12.25 -52.07 14.78
C VAL A 160 -13.44 -52.90 14.35
N VAL A 161 -14.62 -52.27 14.33
CA VAL A 161 -15.88 -52.84 13.85
C VAL A 161 -16.48 -52.00 12.73
N ALA A 162 -17.12 -52.67 11.78
CA ALA A 162 -17.92 -52.05 10.72
C ALA A 162 -19.18 -52.91 10.52
N ASP A 163 -20.31 -52.28 10.20
CA ASP A 163 -21.59 -52.99 10.09
C ASP A 163 -22.43 -52.43 8.92
N ALA A 164 -23.26 -51.42 9.17
CA ALA A 164 -24.09 -50.79 8.15
C ALA A 164 -23.98 -49.26 8.16
N ILE A 165 -24.23 -48.66 6.99
CA ILE A 165 -24.30 -47.22 6.77
C ILE A 165 -25.68 -46.84 6.26
N LYS A 166 -26.23 -45.74 6.76
CA LYS A 166 -27.52 -45.20 6.34
C LYS A 166 -27.40 -43.74 5.93
N LEU A 167 -27.88 -43.40 4.74
CA LEU A 167 -28.26 -42.05 4.36
C LEU A 167 -29.73 -41.86 4.69
N GLY A 168 -30.03 -41.07 5.71
CA GLY A 168 -31.38 -40.79 6.19
C GLY A 168 -31.72 -39.31 6.16
N ALA A 169 -32.85 -38.96 6.79
CA ALA A 169 -33.20 -37.56 7.00
C ALA A 169 -32.04 -36.82 7.70
N PRO A 170 -31.64 -35.63 7.22
CA PRO A 170 -30.67 -34.82 7.94
C PRO A 170 -31.20 -34.51 9.33
N SER A 171 -30.32 -34.58 10.32
CA SER A 171 -30.62 -34.14 11.69
C SER A 171 -30.38 -32.64 11.78
N GLU A 172 -30.97 -31.93 12.74
CA GLU A 172 -30.45 -30.60 13.16
C GLU A 172 -29.12 -30.78 13.91
N HIS A 173 -28.13 -31.33 13.21
CA HIS A 173 -26.82 -31.58 13.77
C HIS A 173 -26.02 -30.30 13.71
N VAL A 174 -26.28 -29.45 14.71
CA VAL A 174 -25.50 -28.26 14.99
C VAL A 174 -24.46 -28.63 16.04
N ASP A 175 -23.19 -28.49 15.69
CA ASP A 175 -22.08 -28.69 16.63
C ASP A 175 -21.71 -27.37 17.33
N TYR A 176 -21.99 -26.25 16.66
CA TYR A 176 -21.63 -24.90 17.05
C TYR A 176 -22.79 -23.96 16.81
N ARG A 177 -23.17 -23.18 17.81
CA ARG A 177 -24.19 -22.14 17.67
C ARG A 177 -23.65 -20.79 18.08
N VAL A 178 -23.53 -19.88 17.14
CA VAL A 178 -23.22 -18.48 17.42
C VAL A 178 -24.42 -17.87 18.15
N ARG A 179 -24.14 -17.07 19.18
CA ARG A 179 -25.14 -16.41 20.02
C ARG A 179 -24.97 -14.89 19.91
N PRO A 180 -25.49 -14.26 18.84
CA PRO A 180 -25.50 -12.80 18.72
C PRO A 180 -26.24 -12.11 19.88
N ASP A 181 -27.08 -12.85 20.61
CA ASP A 181 -27.79 -12.37 21.80
C ASP A 181 -26.94 -12.37 23.09
N ILE A 182 -25.72 -12.92 23.06
CA ILE A 182 -24.79 -13.00 24.20
C ILE A 182 -23.44 -12.39 23.80
N GLU A 183 -23.38 -11.06 23.91
CA GLU A 183 -22.15 -10.26 23.84
C GLU A 183 -21.25 -10.50 25.06
N LYS A 184 -19.94 -10.31 24.89
CA LYS A 184 -18.95 -10.28 25.98
C LYS A 184 -17.97 -9.12 25.82
N GLN A 185 -16.65 -9.34 25.94
CA GLN A 185 -15.68 -8.25 25.87
C GLN A 185 -15.56 -7.69 24.45
N THR A 186 -15.19 -6.41 24.38
CA THR A 186 -14.67 -5.78 23.18
C THR A 186 -13.24 -6.29 22.93
N ILE A 187 -12.96 -6.70 21.69
CA ILE A 187 -11.63 -7.03 21.23
C ILE A 187 -10.94 -5.72 20.86
N LEU A 188 -10.06 -5.26 21.74
CA LEU A 188 -9.30 -4.04 21.51
C LEU A 188 -8.28 -4.26 20.41
N GLY A 189 -7.61 -5.40 20.34
CA GLY A 189 -6.81 -5.74 19.16
C GLY A 189 -5.53 -6.49 19.48
N ILE A 190 -4.75 -6.74 18.45
CA ILE A 190 -3.50 -7.50 18.54
C ILE A 190 -2.31 -6.55 18.49
N GLY A 191 -1.26 -6.86 19.26
CA GLY A 191 -0.01 -6.13 19.24
C GLY A 191 1.21 -6.99 18.93
N VAL A 192 2.32 -6.32 18.67
CA VAL A 192 3.63 -6.94 18.37
C VAL A 192 4.75 -6.09 18.94
N GLU A 193 5.83 -6.70 19.41
CA GLU A 193 7.04 -6.01 19.89
C GLU A 193 8.02 -5.69 18.76
N ILE A 194 8.67 -4.53 18.88
CA ILE A 194 9.70 -4.09 17.94
C ILE A 194 11.07 -4.14 18.60
N GLN A 195 11.99 -4.84 17.93
CA GLN A 195 13.37 -4.96 18.33
C GLN A 195 14.17 -3.73 17.90
N SER A 196 13.88 -2.57 18.52
CA SER A 196 14.54 -1.28 18.21
C SER A 196 15.97 -1.15 18.72
N ASP A 197 16.58 -2.23 19.21
CA ASP A 197 18.00 -2.35 19.53
C ASP A 197 18.42 -3.83 19.38
N SER A 198 19.69 -4.14 19.59
CA SER A 198 20.22 -5.50 19.56
C SER A 198 20.32 -6.14 20.94
N ILE A 199 19.98 -7.42 20.99
CA ILE A 199 20.27 -8.34 22.10
C ILE A 199 21.21 -9.44 21.60
N GLY A 200 22.16 -9.87 22.44
CA GLY A 200 23.08 -10.94 22.06
C GLY A 200 22.36 -12.29 21.86
N SER A 201 22.79 -13.04 20.83
CA SER A 201 22.24 -14.35 20.47
C SER A 201 22.15 -15.31 21.68
N GLY A 202 21.02 -16.01 21.78
CA GLY A 202 20.68 -16.83 22.95
C GLY A 202 20.21 -15.99 24.15
N ASN A 203 19.67 -14.80 23.89
CA ASN A 203 19.20 -13.83 24.89
C ASN A 203 20.25 -13.56 25.97
N ASN A 204 21.44 -13.13 25.56
CA ASN A 204 22.56 -12.95 26.48
C ASN A 204 23.33 -11.65 26.22
N GLY A 205 23.25 -10.74 27.19
CA GLY A 205 23.94 -9.46 27.15
C GLY A 205 23.29 -8.44 26.21
N LEU A 206 23.85 -7.24 26.25
CA LEU A 206 23.38 -6.08 25.50
C LEU A 206 24.56 -5.52 24.71
N PRO A 207 24.80 -5.97 23.45
CA PRO A 207 25.96 -5.54 22.67
C PRO A 207 25.98 -4.02 22.50
N ASP A 208 27.17 -3.43 22.58
CA ASP A 208 27.35 -1.97 22.45
C ASP A 208 27.70 -1.54 21.02
N ASP A 209 28.25 -2.46 20.23
CA ASP A 209 28.85 -2.25 18.93
C ASP A 209 27.97 -2.67 17.74
N SER A 210 26.79 -3.24 17.99
CA SER A 210 25.86 -3.58 16.90
C SER A 210 24.95 -2.39 16.57
N PRO A 211 25.00 -1.88 15.33
CA PRO A 211 24.06 -0.87 14.84
C PRO A 211 22.76 -1.49 14.33
N ALA A 212 22.62 -2.82 14.35
CA ALA A 212 21.50 -3.53 13.74
C ALA A 212 20.27 -3.49 14.65
N TYR A 213 19.25 -2.76 14.24
CA TYR A 213 17.95 -2.72 14.87
C TYR A 213 16.86 -2.49 13.83
N VAL A 214 15.62 -2.85 14.15
CA VAL A 214 14.47 -2.61 13.26
C VAL A 214 13.60 -1.48 13.82
N PRO A 215 13.06 -0.59 12.97
CA PRO A 215 13.17 -0.60 11.50
C PRO A 215 14.45 0.04 10.93
N GLY A 216 15.33 0.63 11.75
CA GLY A 216 16.41 1.51 11.30
C GLY A 216 17.51 0.89 10.42
N ASP A 217 17.69 -0.42 10.47
CA ASP A 217 18.67 -1.15 9.66
C ASP A 217 18.10 -1.61 8.30
N LEU A 218 16.80 -1.47 8.07
CA LEU A 218 16.18 -1.81 6.78
C LEU A 218 16.45 -0.72 5.72
N THR A 219 16.56 -1.14 4.45
CA THR A 219 16.53 -0.15 3.35
C THR A 219 15.19 0.59 3.34
N PRO A 220 15.10 1.84 2.83
CA PRO A 220 13.83 2.58 2.81
C PRO A 220 12.67 1.81 2.15
N SER A 221 12.92 1.07 1.06
CA SER A 221 11.89 0.25 0.40
C SER A 221 11.47 -0.96 1.24
N GLU A 222 12.41 -1.61 1.91
CA GLU A 222 12.11 -2.77 2.77
C GLU A 222 11.39 -2.37 4.05
N ARG A 223 11.68 -1.15 4.53
CA ARG A 223 11.00 -0.54 5.66
C ARG A 223 9.54 -0.20 5.34
N GLN A 224 9.27 0.43 4.19
CA GLN A 224 7.89 0.62 3.73
C GLN A 224 7.18 -0.73 3.56
N ARG A 225 7.84 -1.70 2.94
CA ARG A 225 7.30 -3.05 2.78
C ARG A 225 6.95 -3.70 4.13
N PHE A 226 7.78 -3.49 5.14
CA PHE A 226 7.51 -3.97 6.50
C PHE A 226 6.25 -3.34 7.11
N TYR A 227 6.03 -2.04 6.88
CA TYR A 227 4.83 -1.33 7.34
C TYR A 227 3.57 -1.87 6.63
N ASP A 228 3.62 -1.92 5.31
CA ASP A 228 2.47 -2.28 4.47
C ASP A 228 2.10 -3.78 4.57
N GLU A 229 3.10 -4.67 4.51
CA GLU A 229 2.85 -6.11 4.38
C GLU A 229 2.74 -6.85 5.72
N MET A 230 3.36 -6.34 6.79
CA MET A 230 3.37 -7.04 8.09
C MET A 230 2.73 -6.24 9.22
N LEU A 231 3.07 -4.97 9.39
CA LEU A 231 2.58 -4.19 10.54
C LEU A 231 1.16 -3.67 10.37
N THR A 232 0.71 -3.47 9.13
CA THR A 232 -0.67 -3.08 8.84
C THR A 232 -1.65 -4.04 9.49
N GLY A 233 -2.62 -3.48 10.19
CA GLY A 233 -3.64 -4.22 10.93
C GLY A 233 -3.26 -4.45 12.40
N PHE A 234 -2.00 -4.47 12.83
CA PHE A 234 -1.70 -4.46 14.27
C PHE A 234 -2.19 -3.15 14.90
N ARG A 235 -2.81 -3.21 16.09
CA ARG A 235 -3.27 -1.99 16.77
C ARG A 235 -2.19 -1.36 17.63
N TYR A 236 -1.32 -2.19 18.20
CA TYR A 236 -0.35 -1.75 19.20
C TYR A 236 1.05 -2.27 18.92
N VAL A 237 2.04 -1.43 19.22
CA VAL A 237 3.44 -1.85 19.30
C VAL A 237 3.87 -2.00 20.76
N ARG A 238 4.49 -3.12 21.15
CA ARG A 238 5.14 -3.24 22.46
C ARG A 238 6.54 -2.65 22.39
N LEU A 239 6.85 -1.74 23.32
CA LEU A 239 8.16 -1.11 23.45
C LEU A 239 8.85 -1.55 24.74
N ALA A 240 9.96 -2.25 24.59
CA ALA A 240 10.73 -2.81 25.69
C ALA A 240 11.70 -1.78 26.28
N MET A 241 11.25 -1.07 27.32
CA MET A 241 12.04 -0.03 27.99
C MET A 241 13.21 -0.65 28.76
N GLY A 242 14.39 -0.09 28.56
CA GLY A 242 15.66 -0.54 29.12
C GLY A 242 16.25 -1.76 28.42
N LEU A 243 15.58 -2.32 27.41
CA LEU A 243 16.06 -3.42 26.58
C LEU A 243 16.27 -2.97 25.13
N TYR A 244 15.18 -2.70 24.41
CA TYR A 244 15.21 -2.24 23.01
C TYR A 244 15.10 -0.72 22.86
N LEU A 245 14.71 -0.01 23.92
CA LEU A 245 14.90 1.42 24.06
C LEU A 245 15.69 1.70 25.33
N ARG A 246 16.96 2.07 25.20
CA ARG A 246 17.91 2.12 26.33
C ARG A 246 18.95 3.25 26.26
N GLY A 247 18.68 4.30 25.47
CA GLY A 247 19.45 5.54 25.58
C GLY A 247 19.16 6.25 26.90
N LEU A 248 20.02 7.18 27.32
CA LEU A 248 19.90 7.84 28.62
C LEU A 248 20.05 9.35 28.49
N THR A 249 19.24 10.09 29.24
CA THR A 249 19.44 11.54 29.45
C THR A 249 20.80 11.83 30.08
N PRO A 250 21.31 13.08 29.98
CA PRO A 250 22.60 13.44 30.59
C PRO A 250 22.70 13.20 32.10
N ASP A 251 21.58 13.29 32.83
CA ASP A 251 21.49 12.97 34.26
C ASP A 251 21.24 11.47 34.54
N ARG A 252 21.06 10.67 33.48
CA ARG A 252 20.88 9.21 33.48
C ARG A 252 19.57 8.73 34.13
N LYS A 253 18.62 9.62 34.39
CA LYS A 253 17.36 9.28 35.07
C LYS A 253 16.27 8.77 34.13
N ASN A 254 16.33 9.14 32.86
CA ASN A 254 15.27 8.85 31.90
C ASN A 254 15.81 8.08 30.69
N ILE A 255 14.92 7.28 30.11
CA ILE A 255 15.19 6.52 28.91
C ILE A 255 14.84 7.38 27.69
N VAL A 256 15.78 7.49 26.77
CA VAL A 256 15.63 8.24 25.50
C VAL A 256 16.19 7.42 24.33
N GLU A 257 16.18 7.95 23.11
CA GLU A 257 16.84 7.28 21.99
C GLU A 257 18.32 6.99 22.28
N ARG A 258 18.76 5.80 21.88
CA ARG A 258 20.19 5.42 21.91
C ARG A 258 20.90 5.87 20.65
N TYR A 259 20.22 5.78 19.51
CA TYR A 259 20.74 6.11 18.19
C TYR A 259 20.04 7.35 17.67
N SER A 260 20.79 8.24 17.01
CA SER A 260 20.21 9.43 16.37
C SER A 260 19.15 9.01 15.36
N GLY A 261 17.92 9.52 15.52
CA GLY A 261 16.79 9.24 14.61
C GLY A 261 16.02 7.97 14.94
N GLN A 262 16.35 7.27 16.03
CA GLN A 262 15.62 6.07 16.44
C GLN A 262 14.15 6.39 16.76
N MET A 263 13.89 7.54 17.41
CA MET A 263 12.50 7.97 17.66
C MET A 263 11.77 8.35 16.38
N GLU A 264 12.41 9.09 15.48
CA GLU A 264 11.82 9.48 14.19
C GLU A 264 11.37 8.24 13.39
N GLN A 265 12.19 7.18 13.38
CA GLN A 265 11.89 5.94 12.66
C GLN A 265 10.79 5.09 13.32
N LEU A 266 10.72 5.10 14.66
CA LEU A 266 9.62 4.45 15.38
C LEU A 266 8.30 5.20 15.20
N ALA A 267 8.34 6.54 15.17
CA ALA A 267 7.18 7.37 14.86
C ALA A 267 6.71 7.16 13.41
N GLU A 268 7.63 7.19 12.44
CA GLU A 268 7.37 6.86 11.03
C GLU A 268 6.69 5.48 10.91
N MET A 269 7.22 4.47 11.60
CA MET A 269 6.63 3.12 11.60
C MET A 269 5.20 3.10 12.14
N ILE A 270 4.94 3.76 13.27
CA ILE A 270 3.60 3.79 13.88
C ILE A 270 2.61 4.51 12.96
N GLU A 271 3.00 5.66 12.42
CA GLU A 271 2.18 6.48 11.52
C GLU A 271 1.85 5.74 10.22
N GLU A 272 2.86 5.23 9.52
CA GLU A 272 2.69 4.62 8.19
C GLU A 272 2.03 3.23 8.24
N SER A 273 2.12 2.49 9.36
CA SER A 273 1.46 1.18 9.50
C SER A 273 0.03 1.27 10.06
N GLY A 274 -0.42 2.45 10.49
CA GLY A 274 -1.73 2.62 11.14
C GLY A 274 -1.82 2.09 12.58
N ILE A 275 -0.69 1.77 13.22
CA ILE A 275 -0.65 1.40 14.64
C ILE A 275 -1.12 2.61 15.48
N GLU A 276 -2.01 2.39 16.44
CA GLU A 276 -2.59 3.47 17.23
C GLU A 276 -1.68 3.96 18.37
N GLY A 277 -0.69 3.16 18.76
CA GLY A 277 0.34 3.55 19.72
C GLY A 277 0.99 2.39 20.46
N ALA A 278 1.74 2.74 21.50
CA ALA A 278 2.62 1.84 22.22
C ALA A 278 1.98 1.24 23.48
N ASN A 279 2.28 -0.03 23.70
CA ASN A 279 2.31 -0.69 25.00
C ASN A 279 3.72 -0.58 25.58
N VAL A 280 3.89 0.24 26.61
CA VAL A 280 5.19 0.51 27.26
C VAL A 280 5.37 -0.40 28.46
N GLU A 281 6.43 -1.20 28.46
CA GLU A 281 6.75 -2.10 29.57
C GLU A 281 8.26 -2.10 29.84
N TYR A 282 8.65 -2.11 31.12
CA TYR A 282 10.05 -2.01 31.52
C TYR A 282 10.65 -3.38 31.80
N TRP A 283 11.72 -3.73 31.09
CA TRP A 283 12.61 -4.81 31.51
C TRP A 283 13.54 -4.33 32.60
N SER A 284 14.01 -3.10 32.47
CA SER A 284 14.81 -2.40 33.47
C SER A 284 14.55 -0.91 33.36
N PRO A 285 14.45 -0.18 34.49
CA PRO A 285 14.54 1.27 34.45
C PRO A 285 15.96 1.71 34.06
N ALA A 286 16.12 3.03 33.90
CA ALA A 286 17.43 3.63 33.73
C ALA A 286 18.39 3.20 34.87
N PRO A 287 19.67 2.91 34.57
CA PRO A 287 20.62 2.37 35.55
C PRO A 287 20.79 3.21 36.81
N TYR A 288 20.58 4.53 36.72
CA TYR A 288 20.61 5.44 37.86
C TYR A 288 19.72 4.99 39.02
N TRP A 289 18.56 4.39 38.72
CA TRP A 289 17.57 3.98 39.72
C TRP A 289 17.87 2.61 40.34
N LYS A 290 19.02 2.00 40.00
CA LYS A 290 19.35 0.63 40.37
C LYS A 290 20.59 0.57 41.25
N ASP A 291 20.59 -0.39 42.16
CA ASP A 291 21.67 -0.64 43.13
C ASP A 291 23.04 -0.96 42.51
N ASN A 292 23.04 -1.31 41.22
CA ASN A 292 24.21 -1.80 40.50
C ASN A 292 24.63 -0.93 39.30
N ASP A 293 23.97 0.21 39.06
CA ASP A 293 24.21 1.10 37.91
C ASP A 293 24.29 0.35 36.56
N SER A 294 23.44 -0.66 36.37
CA SER A 294 23.40 -1.51 35.16
C SER A 294 21.98 -1.81 34.70
N PHE A 295 21.74 -1.90 33.39
CA PHE A 295 20.47 -2.41 32.85
C PHE A 295 20.26 -3.90 33.14
N VAL A 296 21.35 -4.67 33.25
CA VAL A 296 21.33 -6.12 33.48
C VAL A 296 21.28 -6.41 34.98
N ARG A 297 20.27 -7.16 35.43
CA ARG A 297 20.07 -7.61 36.83
C ARG A 297 20.05 -6.46 37.84
N GLY A 298 20.13 -6.78 39.14
CA GLY A 298 20.11 -5.81 40.23
C GLY A 298 18.70 -5.59 40.78
N SER A 299 18.57 -4.66 41.70
CA SER A 299 17.32 -4.23 42.33
C SER A 299 17.17 -2.71 42.18
N LEU A 300 16.02 -2.15 42.54
CA LEU A 300 15.95 -0.69 42.71
C LEU A 300 16.86 -0.25 43.84
N ASP A 301 17.44 0.94 43.74
CA ASP A 301 18.33 1.50 44.78
C ASP A 301 17.62 1.71 46.13
N LEU A 302 16.28 1.58 46.14
CA LEU A 302 15.44 1.46 47.35
C LEU A 302 15.97 0.45 48.37
N VAL A 303 16.69 -0.59 47.95
CA VAL A 303 17.31 -1.58 48.85
C VAL A 303 18.35 -0.97 49.81
N HIS A 304 18.81 0.26 49.54
CA HIS A 304 19.76 0.99 50.38
C HIS A 304 19.13 2.09 51.24
N ILE A 305 17.80 2.26 51.18
CA ILE A 305 17.08 3.31 51.92
C ILE A 305 16.24 2.68 53.03
N GLU A 306 16.65 2.89 54.28
CA GLU A 306 15.97 2.37 55.47
C GLU A 306 14.85 3.30 56.00
N ASP A 307 15.02 4.62 55.87
CA ASP A 307 14.04 5.59 56.36
C ASP A 307 12.82 5.67 55.44
N GLN A 308 11.62 5.51 55.99
CA GLN A 308 10.39 5.45 55.19
C GLN A 308 10.08 6.77 54.47
N ALA A 309 10.40 7.92 55.05
CA ALA A 309 10.12 9.21 54.40
C ALA A 309 11.10 9.43 53.23
N GLU A 310 12.35 9.01 53.37
CA GLU A 310 13.32 8.99 52.28
C GLU A 310 12.91 8.00 51.17
N ARG A 311 12.41 6.81 51.53
CA ARG A 311 11.85 5.84 50.57
C ARG A 311 10.68 6.44 49.79
N ASP A 312 9.70 7.03 50.49
CA ASP A 312 8.52 7.63 49.86
C ASP A 312 8.90 8.77 48.90
N ALA A 313 9.90 9.60 49.27
CA ALA A 313 10.41 10.66 48.42
C ALA A 313 11.15 10.11 47.19
N TRP A 314 11.94 9.04 47.35
CA TRP A 314 12.61 8.37 46.24
C TRP A 314 11.60 7.76 45.27
N VAL A 315 10.56 7.06 45.77
CA VAL A 315 9.51 6.48 44.91
C VAL A 315 8.75 7.59 44.17
N ASP A 316 8.54 8.74 44.80
CA ASP A 316 7.91 9.89 44.15
C ASP A 316 8.73 10.40 42.97
N GLU A 317 10.03 10.57 43.16
CA GLU A 317 10.97 11.03 42.13
C GLU A 317 11.13 9.98 41.00
N TYR A 318 11.24 8.71 41.35
CA TYR A 318 11.24 7.59 40.40
C TYR A 318 9.95 7.57 39.56
N SER A 319 8.81 7.83 40.20
CA SER A 319 7.53 7.89 39.51
C SER A 319 7.45 9.08 38.54
N ASP A 320 8.03 10.23 38.90
CA ASP A 320 8.13 11.37 37.98
C ASP A 320 9.02 11.04 36.78
N ALA A 321 10.09 10.26 36.96
CA ALA A 321 10.92 9.82 35.85
C ALA A 321 10.15 8.90 34.88
N MET A 322 9.36 7.94 35.37
CA MET A 322 8.55 7.09 34.47
C MET A 322 7.48 7.89 33.71
N VAL A 323 6.91 8.93 34.33
CA VAL A 323 6.00 9.87 33.62
C VAL A 323 6.76 10.67 32.55
N GLN A 324 7.97 11.13 32.85
CA GLN A 324 8.82 11.83 31.88
C GLN A 324 9.24 10.95 30.71
N ASP A 325 9.45 9.64 30.90
CA ASP A 325 9.68 8.70 29.81
C ASP A 325 8.46 8.64 28.86
N ILE A 326 7.24 8.61 29.40
CA ILE A 326 5.99 8.66 28.61
C ILE A 326 5.89 9.99 27.85
N GLU A 327 6.16 11.12 28.51
CA GLU A 327 6.17 12.44 27.88
C GLU A 327 7.20 12.54 26.76
N TYR A 328 8.37 11.92 26.95
CA TYR A 328 9.40 11.86 25.93
C TYR A 328 8.89 11.11 24.69
N LEU A 329 8.32 9.91 24.85
CA LEU A 329 7.75 9.12 23.74
C LEU A 329 6.67 9.91 22.98
N GLU A 330 5.69 10.46 23.70
CA GLU A 330 4.60 11.21 23.09
C GLU A 330 5.07 12.49 22.38
N SER A 331 6.06 13.18 22.94
CA SER A 331 6.66 14.38 22.30
C SER A 331 7.41 14.06 21.00
N HIS A 332 7.74 12.79 20.76
CA HIS A 332 8.36 12.31 19.53
C HIS A 332 7.39 11.52 18.64
N GLY A 333 6.07 11.70 18.82
CA GLY A 333 5.08 11.09 17.93
C GLY A 333 4.78 9.61 18.21
N ILE A 334 5.09 9.12 19.41
CA ILE A 334 4.76 7.76 19.85
C ILE A 334 3.67 7.84 20.93
N PRO A 335 2.38 7.70 20.57
CA PRO A 335 1.30 7.73 21.55
C PRO A 335 1.41 6.54 22.52
N VAL A 336 1.35 6.77 23.83
CA VAL A 336 1.31 5.68 24.82
C VAL A 336 -0.15 5.32 25.10
N LYS A 337 -0.56 4.11 24.72
CA LYS A 337 -1.93 3.60 24.88
C LYS A 337 -2.04 2.61 26.04
N GLN A 338 -0.97 1.87 26.29
CA GLN A 338 -0.91 0.83 27.31
C GLN A 338 0.40 0.94 28.09
N TRP A 339 0.37 0.57 29.37
CA TRP A 339 1.55 0.67 30.23
C TRP A 339 1.57 -0.44 31.29
N SER A 340 2.77 -0.97 31.57
CA SER A 340 3.05 -1.82 32.73
C SER A 340 4.34 -1.39 33.41
N LEU A 341 4.36 -1.51 34.74
CA LEU A 341 5.51 -1.17 35.57
C LEU A 341 6.72 -2.01 35.21
N GLN A 342 6.55 -3.32 34.97
CA GLN A 342 7.68 -4.20 34.74
C GLN A 342 7.31 -5.53 34.10
N ASN A 343 8.15 -5.95 33.15
CA ASN A 343 8.26 -7.30 32.64
C ASN A 343 8.87 -8.25 33.68
N GLU A 344 8.12 -9.29 34.06
CA GLU A 344 8.55 -10.39 34.92
C GLU A 344 9.30 -9.96 36.21
N PRO A 345 8.66 -9.26 37.16
CA PRO A 345 9.34 -8.54 38.25
C PRO A 345 10.33 -9.32 39.13
N THR A 346 10.17 -10.63 39.28
CA THR A 346 11.07 -11.46 40.08
C THR A 346 12.14 -12.21 39.26
N ALA A 347 12.18 -12.03 37.93
CA ALA A 347 13.13 -12.69 37.04
C ALA A 347 14.45 -11.90 36.95
N LEU A 348 15.58 -12.63 36.99
CA LEU A 348 16.91 -12.07 36.79
C LEU A 348 17.60 -12.75 35.61
N THR A 349 17.74 -12.02 34.50
CA THR A 349 18.16 -12.59 33.21
C THR A 349 19.62 -12.28 32.89
N GLY A 350 20.13 -12.82 31.78
CA GLY A 350 21.46 -12.48 31.24
C GLY A 350 21.47 -11.15 30.45
N TYR A 351 20.32 -10.50 30.33
CA TYR A 351 20.08 -9.24 29.62
C TYR A 351 19.35 -8.28 30.56
N SER A 352 18.71 -7.23 30.03
CA SER A 352 18.00 -6.25 30.85
C SER A 352 16.98 -6.91 31.77
N SER A 353 17.11 -6.64 33.08
CA SER A 353 16.17 -7.08 34.11
C SER A 353 16.39 -6.27 35.39
N VAL A 354 15.36 -6.12 36.21
CA VAL A 354 15.47 -5.65 37.60
C VAL A 354 14.67 -6.58 38.49
N TYR A 355 15.14 -6.85 39.71
CA TYR A 355 14.38 -7.60 40.69
C TYR A 355 13.54 -6.64 41.52
N LEU A 356 12.22 -6.83 41.50
CA LEU A 356 11.29 -6.25 42.45
C LEU A 356 10.66 -7.39 43.24
N ASP A 357 10.76 -7.33 44.56
CA ASP A 357 9.95 -8.21 45.39
C ASP A 357 8.47 -7.79 45.35
N HIS A 358 7.61 -8.64 45.88
CA HIS A 358 6.17 -8.44 45.83
C HIS A 358 5.67 -7.18 46.56
N GLN A 359 6.31 -6.80 47.66
CA GLN A 359 5.94 -5.61 48.43
C GLN A 359 6.43 -4.36 47.72
N GLU A 360 7.68 -4.38 47.24
CA GLU A 360 8.29 -3.29 46.48
C GLU A 360 7.54 -3.01 45.18
N TYR A 361 7.17 -4.05 44.42
CA TYR A 361 6.35 -3.90 43.21
C TYR A 361 5.05 -3.17 43.51
N TYR A 362 4.32 -3.57 44.56
CA TYR A 362 3.07 -2.91 44.97
C TYR A 362 3.30 -1.45 45.38
N GLU A 363 4.34 -1.17 46.16
CA GLU A 363 4.66 0.18 46.65
C GLU A 363 4.98 1.15 45.51
N VAL A 364 5.74 0.70 44.53
CA VAL A 364 6.06 1.48 43.33
C VAL A 364 4.85 1.60 42.41
N PHE A 365 4.17 0.48 42.12
CA PHE A 365 3.02 0.43 41.22
C PHE A 365 1.93 1.44 41.63
N ARG A 366 1.53 1.44 42.91
CA ARG A 366 0.43 2.31 43.38
C ARG A 366 0.72 3.80 43.17
N GLN A 367 2.00 4.21 43.17
CA GLN A 367 2.39 5.61 43.02
C GLN A 367 2.57 5.99 41.55
N VAL A 368 3.24 5.15 40.76
CA VAL A 368 3.43 5.38 39.33
C VAL A 368 2.09 5.34 38.59
N ALA A 369 1.30 4.28 38.80
CA ALA A 369 0.00 4.10 38.13
C ALA A 369 -0.97 5.25 38.47
N LYS A 370 -0.91 5.77 39.70
CA LYS A 370 -1.65 6.98 40.09
C LYS A 370 -1.25 8.17 39.23
N LYS A 371 0.03 8.51 39.15
CA LYS A 371 0.50 9.68 38.38
C LYS A 371 0.15 9.56 36.90
N ILE A 372 0.30 8.36 36.33
CA ILE A 372 -0.09 8.08 34.94
C ILE A 372 -1.59 8.32 34.73
N LYS A 373 -2.46 7.74 35.57
CA LYS A 373 -3.92 7.92 35.45
C LYS A 373 -4.40 9.34 35.74
N GLU A 374 -3.71 10.09 36.60
CA GLU A 374 -4.00 11.52 36.86
C GLU A 374 -3.63 12.40 35.66
N ARG A 375 -2.58 12.03 34.92
CA ARG A 375 -2.16 12.69 33.68
C ARG A 375 -3.08 12.34 32.52
N ASP A 376 -3.26 11.04 32.27
CA ASP A 376 -4.11 10.52 31.21
C ASP A 376 -4.90 9.30 31.71
N PRO A 377 -6.20 9.47 32.00
CA PRO A 377 -7.03 8.37 32.48
C PRO A 377 -7.30 7.30 31.41
N SER A 378 -7.01 7.57 30.13
CA SER A 378 -7.24 6.65 29.01
C SER A 378 -6.14 5.61 28.83
N VAL A 379 -4.94 5.82 29.38
CA VAL A 379 -3.85 4.83 29.34
C VAL A 379 -4.29 3.56 30.04
N TYR A 380 -4.25 2.44 29.33
CA TYR A 380 -4.68 1.14 29.85
C TYR A 380 -3.52 0.47 30.62
N ILE A 381 -3.64 0.37 31.94
CA ILE A 381 -2.58 -0.10 32.83
C ILE A 381 -2.78 -1.58 33.14
N HIS A 382 -1.78 -2.39 32.80
CA HIS A 382 -1.76 -3.82 33.09
C HIS A 382 -0.66 -4.18 34.11
N GLY A 383 -0.89 -5.24 34.87
CA GLY A 383 -0.17 -5.54 36.11
C GLY A 383 1.07 -6.45 35.95
N ASP A 384 1.43 -7.14 37.05
CA ASP A 384 2.56 -8.07 37.12
C ASP A 384 2.44 -9.18 36.06
N SER A 385 3.31 -9.15 35.06
CA SER A 385 3.32 -10.11 33.95
C SER A 385 3.89 -11.49 34.28
N HIS A 386 4.56 -11.65 35.44
CA HIS A 386 5.09 -12.94 35.90
C HIS A 386 4.01 -13.80 36.56
N HIS A 387 3.18 -13.20 37.42
CA HIS A 387 2.26 -13.96 38.30
C HIS A 387 0.78 -13.66 38.07
N GLY A 388 0.47 -12.68 37.20
CA GLY A 388 -0.88 -12.19 36.96
C GLY A 388 -1.61 -11.87 38.25
N GLN A 389 -2.90 -12.19 38.32
CA GLN A 389 -3.76 -11.92 39.48
C GLN A 389 -3.45 -12.79 40.71
N THR A 390 -2.65 -13.85 40.57
CA THR A 390 -2.36 -14.81 41.64
C THR A 390 -1.08 -14.50 42.42
N GLY A 391 -0.28 -13.54 41.93
CA GLY A 391 0.95 -13.10 42.59
C GLY A 391 0.73 -12.51 43.98
N GLN A 392 1.76 -12.59 44.82
CA GLN A 392 1.70 -11.99 46.15
C GLN A 392 1.62 -10.46 46.08
N GLY A 393 2.31 -9.82 45.12
CA GLY A 393 2.20 -8.38 44.87
C GLY A 393 0.80 -7.99 44.39
N SER A 394 0.23 -8.77 43.47
CA SER A 394 -1.15 -8.64 43.03
C SER A 394 -2.17 -8.78 44.17
N ALA A 395 -1.90 -9.63 45.16
CA ALA A 395 -2.74 -9.74 46.36
C ALA A 395 -2.71 -8.46 47.21
N LEU A 396 -1.57 -7.75 47.27
CA LEU A 396 -1.46 -6.45 47.93
C LEU A 396 -2.27 -5.38 47.16
N ILE A 397 -2.13 -5.33 45.83
CA ILE A 397 -2.91 -4.42 44.97
C ILE A 397 -4.42 -4.66 45.16
N LYS A 398 -4.87 -5.92 45.16
CA LYS A 398 -6.30 -6.25 45.39
C LYS A 398 -6.81 -5.84 46.78
N SER A 399 -5.91 -5.79 47.76
CA SER A 399 -6.25 -5.40 49.14
C SER A 399 -6.26 -3.88 49.34
N ASP A 400 -5.75 -3.11 48.37
CA ASP A 400 -5.77 -1.65 48.34
C ASP A 400 -6.74 -1.13 47.25
N PRO A 401 -7.95 -0.67 47.62
CA PRO A 401 -8.93 -0.15 46.67
C PRO A 401 -8.41 1.04 45.84
N GLU A 402 -7.47 1.83 46.38
CA GLU A 402 -6.89 2.98 45.68
C GLU A 402 -5.83 2.56 44.66
N ALA A 403 -5.10 1.47 44.89
CA ALA A 403 -4.21 0.91 43.87
C ALA A 403 -5.01 0.16 42.79
N LEU A 404 -6.00 -0.64 43.21
CA LEU A 404 -6.81 -1.46 42.30
C LEU A 404 -7.62 -0.64 41.29
N LYS A 405 -8.03 0.60 41.63
CA LYS A 405 -8.74 1.48 40.69
C LYS A 405 -7.87 1.96 39.52
N TYR A 406 -6.54 1.97 39.66
CA TYR A 406 -5.63 2.39 38.58
C TYR A 406 -5.26 1.25 37.65
N LEU A 407 -5.43 -0.01 38.08
CA LEU A 407 -5.19 -1.20 37.27
C LEU A 407 -6.41 -1.50 36.39
N ASP A 408 -6.19 -1.80 35.11
CA ASP A 408 -7.24 -2.23 34.17
C ASP A 408 -7.22 -3.75 33.96
N ALA A 409 -6.03 -4.37 33.95
CA ALA A 409 -5.90 -5.81 33.70
C ALA A 409 -4.76 -6.52 34.44
N TRP A 410 -4.89 -7.84 34.56
CA TRP A 410 -3.84 -8.74 35.04
C TRP A 410 -3.08 -9.36 33.88
N SER A 411 -1.78 -9.12 33.84
CA SER A 411 -0.92 -9.53 32.74
C SER A 411 -0.44 -10.97 32.88
N HIS A 412 -0.33 -11.66 31.76
CA HIS A 412 0.15 -13.03 31.69
C HIS A 412 1.04 -13.23 30.47
N HIS A 413 2.24 -13.74 30.73
CA HIS A 413 3.02 -14.42 29.72
C HIS A 413 2.52 -15.84 29.53
N ARG A 414 2.53 -16.31 28.28
CA ARG A 414 2.40 -17.73 28.00
C ARG A 414 3.39 -18.08 26.91
N ASN A 415 4.53 -18.57 27.35
CA ASN A 415 5.58 -19.07 26.51
C ASN A 415 5.71 -20.58 26.74
N TRP A 416 5.95 -21.35 25.66
CA TRP A 416 6.19 -22.81 25.64
C TRP A 416 4.99 -23.79 25.54
N GLY A 417 3.80 -23.43 26.05
CA GLY A 417 2.68 -24.37 26.19
C GLY A 417 1.79 -24.56 24.95
N SER A 418 1.07 -25.69 24.89
CA SER A 418 -0.01 -25.87 23.90
C SER A 418 -1.12 -24.84 24.15
N SER A 419 -1.75 -24.32 23.10
CA SER A 419 -2.97 -23.48 23.19
C SER A 419 -4.10 -24.16 23.99
N ASP A 420 -4.04 -25.49 24.17
CA ASP A 420 -4.95 -26.29 24.98
C ASP A 420 -4.89 -25.96 26.48
N GLU A 421 -3.77 -25.46 26.97
CA GLU A 421 -3.60 -25.13 28.38
C GLU A 421 -4.54 -24.00 28.79
N LEU A 422 -4.87 -23.10 27.87
CA LEU A 422 -5.85 -22.04 28.08
C LEU A 422 -7.25 -22.63 28.28
N ILE A 423 -7.58 -23.72 27.59
CA ILE A 423 -8.83 -24.46 27.79
C ILE A 423 -8.80 -25.14 29.15
N ASP A 424 -7.75 -25.90 29.46
CA ASP A 424 -7.67 -26.70 30.68
C ASP A 424 -7.64 -25.83 31.95
N ASN A 425 -6.96 -24.70 31.91
CA ASN A 425 -6.73 -23.82 33.05
C ASN A 425 -7.68 -22.61 33.12
N ARG A 426 -8.65 -22.47 32.20
CA ARG A 426 -9.56 -21.31 32.14
C ARG A 426 -10.21 -20.95 33.47
N VAL A 427 -10.58 -21.94 34.29
CA VAL A 427 -11.20 -21.67 35.61
C VAL A 427 -10.22 -21.00 36.56
N ALA A 428 -8.95 -21.45 36.56
CA ALA A 428 -7.92 -20.87 37.41
C ALA A 428 -7.56 -19.46 36.94
N ILE A 429 -7.36 -19.26 35.63
CA ILE A 429 -6.98 -17.98 35.05
C ILE A 429 -8.10 -16.93 35.19
N ASN A 430 -9.38 -17.33 35.17
CA ASN A 430 -10.50 -16.39 35.38
C ASN A 430 -10.89 -16.19 36.85
N SER A 431 -10.15 -16.75 37.80
CA SER A 431 -10.45 -16.61 39.23
C SER A 431 -9.72 -15.41 39.84
N GLY A 432 -10.36 -14.72 40.78
CA GLY A 432 -9.72 -13.67 41.59
C GLY A 432 -9.30 -12.41 40.82
N LEU A 433 -10.06 -12.06 39.78
CA LEU A 433 -9.78 -10.93 38.88
C LEU A 433 -10.22 -9.56 39.43
N GLU A 434 -11.18 -9.55 40.36
CA GLU A 434 -11.77 -8.32 40.93
C GLU A 434 -12.34 -7.36 39.88
N GLY A 435 -12.96 -7.93 38.85
CA GLY A 435 -13.57 -7.20 37.75
C GLY A 435 -12.57 -6.57 36.79
N LYS A 436 -11.29 -6.97 36.84
CA LYS A 436 -10.25 -6.58 35.89
C LYS A 436 -10.13 -7.60 34.77
N ASP A 437 -9.64 -7.14 33.63
CA ASP A 437 -9.45 -8.00 32.47
C ASP A 437 -8.25 -8.93 32.67
N VAL A 438 -8.18 -9.97 31.82
CA VAL A 438 -6.99 -10.80 31.67
C VAL A 438 -6.25 -10.35 30.40
N PHE A 439 -4.98 -10.01 30.53
CA PHE A 439 -4.18 -9.41 29.47
C PHE A 439 -3.04 -10.35 29.10
N ASN A 440 -2.91 -10.69 27.82
CA ASN A 440 -1.72 -11.38 27.33
C ASN A 440 -0.75 -10.34 26.79
N SER A 441 0.44 -10.24 27.37
CA SER A 441 1.48 -9.27 26.98
C SER A 441 2.61 -9.87 26.15
N GLU A 442 2.70 -11.20 26.05
CA GLU A 442 3.81 -11.89 25.39
C GLU A 442 3.43 -13.32 24.95
N TRP A 443 3.83 -13.70 23.73
CA TRP A 443 3.74 -15.04 23.16
C TRP A 443 4.83 -15.32 22.12
N GLU A 444 5.51 -16.47 22.28
CA GLU A 444 6.61 -16.95 21.44
C GLU A 444 6.89 -18.46 21.64
N PHE A 445 7.72 -19.05 20.78
CA PHE A 445 8.20 -20.42 20.90
C PHE A 445 9.64 -20.50 21.43
N LEU A 446 9.77 -20.65 22.75
CA LEU A 446 11.06 -20.68 23.48
C LEU A 446 12.03 -21.83 23.11
N ASP A 447 11.60 -22.83 22.35
CA ASP A 447 12.49 -23.90 21.87
C ASP A 447 13.05 -23.62 20.46
N ASP A 448 13.00 -22.36 20.05
CA ASP A 448 13.64 -21.77 18.87
C ASP A 448 13.14 -22.35 17.53
N LYS A 449 11.87 -22.79 17.47
CA LYS A 449 11.35 -23.52 16.31
C LYS A 449 9.94 -23.07 15.93
N THR A 450 9.58 -23.35 14.68
CA THR A 450 8.22 -23.22 14.17
C THR A 450 7.80 -24.46 13.37
N SER A 451 6.50 -24.61 13.11
CA SER A 451 5.94 -25.71 12.31
C SER A 451 4.50 -25.39 11.87
N GLU A 452 3.94 -26.17 10.95
CA GLU A 452 2.52 -26.08 10.57
C GLU A 452 1.57 -26.25 11.78
N THR A 453 1.92 -27.12 12.73
CA THR A 453 1.12 -27.27 13.96
C THR A 453 1.16 -26.00 14.80
N ARG A 454 2.33 -25.35 14.89
CA ARG A 454 2.54 -24.11 15.64
C ARG A 454 1.89 -22.89 15.02
N MET A 455 1.80 -22.86 13.70
CA MET A 455 0.96 -21.89 12.97
C MET A 455 -0.48 -21.94 13.48
N ILE A 456 -1.05 -23.15 13.58
CA ILE A 456 -2.40 -23.32 14.11
C ILE A 456 -2.47 -23.05 15.61
N GLU A 457 -1.45 -23.40 16.38
CA GLU A 457 -1.40 -23.09 17.82
C GLU A 457 -1.38 -21.59 18.10
N THR A 458 -0.70 -20.81 17.24
CA THR A 458 -0.68 -19.34 17.34
C THR A 458 -2.08 -18.77 17.13
N ALA A 459 -2.75 -19.17 16.04
CA ALA A 459 -4.14 -18.77 15.80
C ALA A 459 -5.08 -19.22 16.93
N GLN A 460 -4.92 -20.45 17.42
CA GLN A 460 -5.70 -20.95 18.54
C GLN A 460 -5.36 -20.24 19.86
N SER A 461 -4.14 -19.74 20.05
CA SER A 461 -3.76 -18.94 21.22
C SER A 461 -4.56 -17.65 21.23
N ILE A 462 -4.57 -16.90 20.12
CA ILE A 462 -5.39 -15.69 19.94
C ILE A 462 -6.86 -15.99 20.26
N MET A 463 -7.42 -17.01 19.59
CA MET A 463 -8.83 -17.38 19.77
C MET A 463 -9.15 -17.81 21.20
N ASN A 464 -8.28 -18.60 21.83
CA ASN A 464 -8.53 -19.14 23.16
C ASN A 464 -8.39 -18.06 24.24
N TRP A 465 -7.42 -17.14 24.11
CA TRP A 465 -7.32 -15.95 24.97
C TRP A 465 -8.62 -15.14 24.97
N MET A 466 -9.14 -14.83 23.78
CA MET A 466 -10.38 -14.08 23.64
C MET A 466 -11.64 -14.87 24.03
N THR A 467 -11.67 -16.18 23.79
CA THR A 467 -12.87 -17.01 24.03
C THR A 467 -13.01 -17.47 25.47
N PHE A 468 -11.90 -17.81 26.13
CA PHE A 468 -11.93 -18.45 27.45
C PHE A 468 -11.52 -17.54 28.60
N MET A 469 -10.76 -16.47 28.35
CA MET A 469 -10.33 -15.52 29.40
C MET A 469 -10.94 -14.13 29.18
N ASP A 470 -11.78 -13.98 28.16
CA ASP A 470 -12.34 -12.70 27.74
C ASP A 470 -11.24 -11.63 27.57
N ALA A 471 -10.06 -12.05 27.08
CA ALA A 471 -8.94 -11.14 26.89
C ALA A 471 -9.28 -10.11 25.79
N PRO A 472 -9.06 -8.81 26.04
CA PRO A 472 -9.30 -7.76 25.04
C PRO A 472 -8.14 -7.65 24.04
N THR A 473 -6.96 -8.16 24.39
CA THR A 473 -5.72 -8.06 23.60
C THR A 473 -4.94 -9.36 23.56
N TRP A 474 -4.01 -9.45 22.62
CA TRP A 474 -3.02 -10.52 22.52
C TRP A 474 -1.75 -9.99 21.86
N TYR A 475 -0.58 -10.47 22.27
CA TYR A 475 0.71 -9.96 21.79
C TYR A 475 1.61 -11.09 21.31
N TRP A 476 2.04 -10.99 20.05
CA TRP A 476 3.24 -11.70 19.63
C TRP A 476 4.47 -10.95 20.14
N LEU A 477 5.57 -11.67 20.40
CA LEU A 477 6.84 -11.05 20.77
C LEU A 477 7.41 -10.25 19.59
N HIS A 478 8.41 -10.69 18.83
CA HIS A 478 9.04 -9.77 17.87
C HIS A 478 8.43 -9.81 16.47
N ALA A 479 8.22 -8.65 15.86
CA ALA A 479 7.84 -8.56 14.45
C ALA A 479 8.95 -9.14 13.56
N LEU A 480 10.19 -8.67 13.74
CA LEU A 480 11.36 -9.20 13.06
C LEU A 480 12.44 -9.60 14.07
N LYS A 481 13.18 -10.67 13.76
CA LYS A 481 14.40 -11.11 14.46
C LYS A 481 15.60 -11.19 13.49
N PRO A 482 16.85 -10.97 13.94
CA PRO A 482 17.99 -10.98 13.03
C PRO A 482 18.35 -12.41 12.62
N THR A 483 18.85 -12.61 11.41
CA THR A 483 19.26 -13.91 10.86
C THR A 483 20.31 -14.66 11.69
N TYR A 484 21.17 -13.94 12.43
CA TYR A 484 22.24 -14.55 13.23
C TYR A 484 21.82 -14.94 14.67
N ASN A 485 20.64 -14.54 15.14
CA ASN A 485 20.19 -14.93 16.48
C ASN A 485 19.68 -16.36 16.45
N LYS A 486 20.10 -17.17 17.43
CA LYS A 486 19.79 -18.59 17.45
C LYS A 486 18.29 -18.84 17.65
N GLU A 487 17.64 -17.96 18.40
CA GLU A 487 16.24 -18.05 18.79
C GLU A 487 15.26 -17.50 17.74
N SER A 488 15.76 -16.88 16.67
CA SER A 488 14.95 -16.04 15.77
C SER A 488 13.73 -16.72 15.17
N GLU A 489 13.83 -18.00 14.76
CA GLU A 489 12.70 -18.73 14.16
C GLU A 489 11.52 -18.92 15.13
N GLY A 490 11.79 -19.04 16.44
CA GLY A 490 10.75 -19.23 17.45
C GLY A 490 10.10 -17.92 17.90
N TYR A 491 10.76 -16.78 17.67
CA TYR A 491 10.42 -15.51 18.30
C TYR A 491 9.96 -14.43 17.30
N GLY A 492 10.38 -14.50 16.04
CA GLY A 492 10.04 -13.52 14.99
C GLY A 492 8.80 -13.92 14.18
N LEU A 493 7.98 -12.94 13.77
CA LEU A 493 7.04 -13.14 12.65
C LEU A 493 7.80 -13.17 11.31
N GLY A 494 8.90 -12.46 11.22
CA GLY A 494 9.85 -12.50 10.12
C GLY A 494 11.31 -12.47 10.59
N LEU A 495 12.19 -12.66 9.62
CA LEU A 495 13.63 -12.51 9.77
C LEU A 495 14.08 -11.29 8.98
N TRP A 496 14.94 -10.46 9.56
CA TRP A 496 15.72 -9.50 8.78
C TRP A 496 17.18 -9.91 8.78
N ARG A 497 17.90 -9.63 7.69
CA ARG A 497 19.36 -9.79 7.67
C ARG A 497 20.02 -8.48 8.04
N PRO A 498 20.74 -8.40 9.17
CA PRO A 498 21.47 -7.20 9.54
C PRO A 498 22.46 -6.71 8.47
N SER A 499 22.72 -5.41 8.42
CA SER A 499 23.72 -4.82 7.51
C SER A 499 25.14 -5.37 7.70
N ASP A 500 25.44 -5.87 8.89
CA ASP A 500 26.74 -6.45 9.28
C ASP A 500 26.79 -7.99 9.20
N ASP A 501 25.73 -8.65 8.72
CA ASP A 501 25.66 -10.11 8.58
C ASP A 501 25.97 -10.59 7.15
N PRO A 502 27.21 -11.05 6.85
CA PRO A 502 27.58 -11.49 5.51
C PRO A 502 26.93 -12.84 5.16
N ILE A 503 26.60 -13.02 3.88
CA ILE A 503 26.09 -14.30 3.37
C ILE A 503 27.26 -15.27 3.19
N GLU A 504 27.33 -16.28 4.03
CA GLU A 504 28.36 -17.32 4.00
C GLU A 504 27.90 -18.61 3.27
N PRO A 505 28.82 -19.43 2.72
CA PRO A 505 28.44 -20.69 2.09
C PRO A 505 27.71 -21.65 3.05
N GLY A 506 26.46 -21.99 2.72
CA GLY A 506 25.62 -22.87 3.53
C GLY A 506 24.68 -22.17 4.51
N ASP A 507 24.63 -20.83 4.46
CA ASP A 507 23.67 -20.02 5.21
C ASP A 507 22.22 -20.40 4.83
N PRO A 508 21.37 -20.77 5.82
CA PRO A 508 19.98 -21.17 5.58
C PRO A 508 19.07 -20.03 5.12
N TYR A 509 19.51 -18.77 5.29
CA TYR A 509 18.76 -17.56 4.96
C TYR A 509 19.45 -16.75 3.84
N ALA A 510 20.24 -17.40 2.99
CA ALA A 510 21.01 -16.76 1.92
C ALA A 510 20.14 -16.04 0.86
N ASP A 511 18.82 -16.28 0.87
CA ASP A 511 17.82 -15.60 0.06
C ASP A 511 17.40 -14.23 0.59
N ILE A 512 17.68 -13.92 1.86
CA ILE A 512 17.47 -12.60 2.46
C ILE A 512 18.74 -11.78 2.27
N ALA A 513 18.68 -10.72 1.47
CA ALA A 513 19.80 -9.79 1.29
C ALA A 513 20.03 -8.94 2.56
N PRO A 514 21.25 -8.42 2.81
CA PRO A 514 21.47 -7.48 3.92
C PRO A 514 20.47 -6.32 3.86
N GLN A 515 19.97 -5.91 5.02
CA GLN A 515 18.96 -4.85 5.19
C GLN A 515 17.60 -5.14 4.54
N HIS A 516 17.33 -6.42 4.23
CA HIS A 516 16.04 -6.92 3.77
C HIS A 516 15.43 -7.89 4.79
N TRP A 517 14.14 -8.16 4.65
CA TRP A 517 13.44 -9.10 5.53
C TRP A 517 12.60 -10.13 4.75
N ALA A 518 12.23 -11.22 5.40
CA ALA A 518 11.28 -12.19 4.87
C ALA A 518 10.40 -12.76 6.00
N PRO A 519 9.12 -13.06 5.75
CA PRO A 519 8.24 -13.63 6.77
C PRO A 519 8.63 -15.08 7.08
N ILE A 520 8.59 -15.44 8.36
CA ILE A 520 8.56 -16.83 8.80
C ILE A 520 7.11 -17.28 8.62
N LYS A 521 6.79 -17.82 7.43
CA LYS A 521 5.41 -18.12 7.01
C LYS A 521 4.56 -18.84 8.06
N THR A 522 5.13 -19.82 8.76
CA THR A 522 4.40 -20.56 9.80
C THR A 522 4.12 -19.76 11.07
N ASN A 523 4.88 -18.70 11.36
CA ASN A 523 4.54 -17.76 12.43
C ASN A 523 3.57 -16.69 11.90
N TRP A 524 3.92 -16.05 10.78
CA TRP A 524 3.12 -14.99 10.16
C TRP A 524 1.69 -15.44 9.85
N HIS A 525 1.50 -16.56 9.17
CA HIS A 525 0.17 -17.04 8.77
C HIS A 525 -0.69 -17.50 9.97
N GLY A 526 -0.10 -17.63 11.17
CA GLY A 526 -0.84 -17.86 12.42
C GLY A 526 -1.48 -16.59 12.99
N VAL A 527 -0.97 -15.41 12.62
CA VAL A 527 -1.42 -14.08 13.11
C VAL A 527 -2.13 -13.29 12.01
N ALA A 528 -1.60 -13.33 10.78
CA ALA A 528 -2.11 -12.64 9.59
C ALA A 528 -3.64 -12.68 9.42
N PRO A 529 -4.33 -13.83 9.59
CA PRO A 529 -5.78 -13.87 9.41
C PRO A 529 -6.52 -12.85 10.28
N PHE A 530 -6.08 -12.66 11.53
CA PHE A 530 -6.76 -11.77 12.46
C PHE A 530 -6.42 -10.30 12.19
N VAL A 531 -5.16 -9.96 11.94
CA VAL A 531 -4.81 -8.56 11.63
C VAL A 531 -5.34 -8.09 10.27
N GLN A 532 -5.62 -9.01 9.34
CA GLN A 532 -6.19 -8.70 8.03
C GLN A 532 -7.73 -8.66 8.03
N HIS A 533 -8.40 -9.47 8.86
CA HIS A 533 -9.86 -9.70 8.75
C HIS A 533 -10.68 -9.55 10.03
N LEU A 534 -10.07 -9.24 11.18
CA LEU A 534 -10.79 -8.95 12.43
C LEU A 534 -10.73 -7.45 12.71
N PRO A 535 -11.81 -6.68 12.43
CA PRO A 535 -11.85 -5.27 12.75
C PRO A 535 -11.69 -5.03 14.26
N TRP A 536 -10.89 -4.05 14.65
CA TRP A 536 -10.76 -3.68 16.05
C TRP A 536 -12.03 -3.04 16.57
N ASP A 537 -12.19 -3.09 17.89
CA ASP A 537 -13.42 -2.72 18.60
C ASP A 537 -14.62 -3.65 18.29
N SER A 538 -14.39 -4.78 17.62
CA SER A 538 -15.36 -5.87 17.48
C SER A 538 -15.79 -6.42 18.85
N THR A 539 -17.03 -6.87 18.95
CA THR A 539 -17.56 -7.49 20.16
C THR A 539 -17.45 -9.02 20.12
N ARG A 540 -16.80 -9.59 21.14
CA ARG A 540 -16.83 -11.01 21.57
C ARG A 540 -18.25 -11.60 21.51
N LEU A 541 -18.66 -12.40 20.53
CA LEU A 541 -19.90 -13.20 20.63
C LEU A 541 -19.66 -14.57 21.31
N GLN A 542 -20.64 -15.07 22.06
CA GLN A 542 -20.60 -16.44 22.58
C GLN A 542 -20.83 -17.45 21.43
N VAL A 543 -20.08 -18.56 21.45
CA VAL A 543 -20.38 -19.75 20.65
C VAL A 543 -20.70 -20.90 21.59
N ASP A 544 -21.91 -21.46 21.49
CA ASP A 544 -22.26 -22.67 22.22
C ASP A 544 -21.66 -23.87 21.46
N GLU A 545 -20.62 -24.48 22.04
CA GLU A 545 -19.98 -25.68 21.49
C GLU A 545 -20.57 -26.93 22.14
N LYS A 546 -21.09 -27.85 21.33
CA LYS A 546 -21.56 -29.16 21.82
C LYS A 546 -20.45 -29.94 22.50
N ILE A 547 -19.24 -29.85 21.94
CA ILE A 547 -18.00 -30.40 22.51
C ILE A 547 -16.92 -29.36 22.29
N VAL A 548 -16.29 -28.90 23.38
CA VAL A 548 -15.10 -28.06 23.30
C VAL A 548 -13.93 -28.92 22.82
N ARG A 549 -13.44 -28.66 21.61
CA ARG A 549 -12.34 -29.40 21.00
C ARG A 549 -11.02 -28.65 21.14
N LYS A 550 -9.94 -29.42 21.26
CA LYS A 550 -8.55 -28.96 21.31
C LYS A 550 -7.90 -28.86 19.92
N GLY A 551 -8.23 -29.81 19.05
CA GLY A 551 -7.71 -29.84 17.67
C GLY A 551 -8.40 -28.87 16.71
N GLN A 552 -9.59 -28.40 17.06
CA GLN A 552 -10.40 -27.50 16.23
C GLN A 552 -11.03 -26.43 17.12
N ARG A 553 -10.92 -25.16 16.72
CA ARG A 553 -11.50 -24.03 17.45
C ARG A 553 -12.40 -23.22 16.53
N ILE A 554 -13.40 -22.59 17.15
CA ILE A 554 -14.26 -21.57 16.56
C ILE A 554 -14.29 -20.36 17.50
N MET A 555 -14.29 -19.17 16.92
CA MET A 555 -14.53 -17.89 17.60
C MET A 555 -15.44 -17.06 16.70
N ALA A 556 -16.31 -16.25 17.27
CA ALA A 556 -17.21 -15.37 16.54
C ALA A 556 -17.20 -13.96 17.14
N TRP A 557 -17.41 -12.95 16.31
CA TRP A 557 -17.49 -11.55 16.71
C TRP A 557 -18.54 -10.80 15.88
N GLU A 558 -18.98 -9.66 16.40
CA GLU A 558 -19.72 -8.65 15.64
C GLU A 558 -18.79 -7.44 15.45
N SER A 559 -18.59 -6.98 14.22
CA SER A 559 -17.76 -5.81 13.92
C SER A 559 -18.41 -4.52 14.45
N PRO A 560 -17.67 -3.40 14.55
CA PRO A 560 -18.26 -2.09 14.87
C PRO A 560 -19.40 -1.67 13.92
N ASP A 561 -19.37 -2.15 12.67
CA ASP A 561 -20.39 -1.90 11.65
C ASP A 561 -21.60 -2.84 11.76
N GLY A 562 -21.53 -3.85 12.64
CA GLY A 562 -22.60 -4.81 12.92
C GLY A 562 -22.50 -6.11 12.13
N ASP A 563 -21.39 -6.34 11.42
CA ASP A 563 -21.17 -7.51 10.58
C ASP A 563 -20.70 -8.71 11.41
N LEU A 564 -21.27 -9.89 11.18
CA LEU A 564 -20.80 -11.12 11.79
C LEU A 564 -19.47 -11.57 11.16
N GLY A 565 -18.51 -11.92 12.01
CA GLY A 565 -17.31 -12.64 11.63
C GLY A 565 -17.12 -13.92 12.45
N ILE A 566 -16.50 -14.94 11.84
CA ILE A 566 -16.10 -16.19 12.49
C ILE A 566 -14.69 -16.60 12.08
N ALA A 567 -13.91 -17.10 13.03
CA ALA A 567 -12.61 -17.73 12.79
C ALA A 567 -12.69 -19.22 13.10
N LEU A 568 -12.13 -20.05 12.23
CA LEU A 568 -12.11 -21.50 12.30
C LEU A 568 -10.68 -22.01 12.17
N THR A 569 -10.30 -22.99 12.98
CA THR A 569 -8.98 -23.63 12.88
C THR A 569 -9.09 -25.14 12.88
N ASN A 570 -8.21 -25.80 12.12
CA ASN A 570 -8.06 -27.26 12.15
C ASN A 570 -6.59 -27.66 12.28
N ARG A 571 -6.17 -27.99 13.50
CA ARG A 571 -4.82 -28.45 13.84
C ARG A 571 -4.58 -29.93 13.51
N SER A 572 -5.62 -30.69 13.14
CA SER A 572 -5.48 -32.13 12.87
C SER A 572 -4.89 -32.42 11.48
N ASP A 573 -4.53 -33.69 11.24
CA ASP A 573 -4.01 -34.17 9.96
C ASP A 573 -5.12 -34.65 9.00
N SER A 574 -6.38 -34.24 9.25
CA SER A 574 -7.54 -34.62 8.42
C SER A 574 -8.51 -33.45 8.31
N PRO A 575 -9.25 -33.31 7.18
CA PRO A 575 -10.26 -32.26 7.06
C PRO A 575 -11.31 -32.37 8.17
N PHE A 576 -11.80 -31.24 8.65
CA PHE A 576 -12.84 -31.16 9.68
C PHE A 576 -14.01 -30.31 9.20
N ARG A 577 -15.24 -30.81 9.41
CA ARG A 577 -16.46 -30.09 9.07
C ARG A 577 -17.03 -29.39 10.30
N PHE A 578 -17.12 -28.07 10.25
CA PHE A 578 -17.91 -27.28 11.19
C PHE A 578 -19.34 -27.20 10.69
N ASN A 579 -20.30 -27.57 11.54
CA ASN A 579 -21.74 -27.37 11.32
C ASN A 579 -22.21 -26.26 12.25
N ILE A 580 -22.41 -25.07 11.70
CA ILE A 580 -22.55 -23.83 12.47
C ILE A 580 -23.94 -23.26 12.25
N ASP A 581 -24.70 -23.05 13.33
CA ASP A 581 -25.88 -22.18 13.35
C ASP A 581 -25.42 -20.75 13.66
N LEU A 582 -25.57 -19.84 12.71
CA LEU A 582 -25.18 -18.43 12.82
C LEU A 582 -26.17 -17.61 13.65
N GLY A 583 -27.27 -18.21 14.11
CA GLY A 583 -28.34 -17.54 14.86
C GLY A 583 -29.42 -16.97 13.93
N ASP A 584 -29.01 -16.34 12.83
CA ASP A 584 -29.87 -15.82 11.75
C ASP A 584 -29.31 -16.17 10.37
N ALA A 585 -30.12 -16.04 9.32
CA ALA A 585 -29.69 -16.31 7.96
C ALA A 585 -28.76 -15.20 7.44
N GLN A 586 -27.52 -15.57 7.14
CA GLN A 586 -26.44 -14.68 6.75
C GLN A 586 -25.78 -15.15 5.44
N THR A 587 -24.93 -14.32 4.84
CA THR A 587 -23.95 -14.76 3.83
C THR A 587 -22.58 -14.36 4.31
N LEU A 588 -21.66 -15.32 4.40
CA LEU A 588 -20.28 -15.08 4.79
C LEU A 588 -19.32 -15.43 3.65
N TYR A 589 -18.30 -14.61 3.46
CA TYR A 589 -17.19 -14.78 2.52
C TYR A 589 -15.97 -15.24 3.30
N GLY A 590 -15.21 -16.18 2.73
CA GLY A 590 -14.17 -16.88 3.48
C GLY A 590 -12.77 -16.63 2.94
N HIS A 591 -11.80 -16.61 3.83
CA HIS A 591 -10.38 -16.47 3.53
C HIS A 591 -9.61 -17.60 4.21
N ARG A 592 -8.71 -18.28 3.49
CA ARG A 592 -7.96 -19.44 3.99
C ARG A 592 -6.47 -19.18 4.05
N TYR A 593 -5.87 -19.67 5.13
CA TYR A 593 -4.44 -19.67 5.38
C TYR A 593 -3.94 -21.08 5.67
N ASP A 594 -2.82 -21.43 5.05
CA ASP A 594 -2.01 -22.59 5.40
C ASP A 594 -0.52 -22.22 5.26
N LYS A 595 0.41 -23.15 5.52
CA LYS A 595 1.87 -22.82 5.45
C LYS A 595 2.38 -22.33 4.08
N THR A 596 1.61 -22.55 3.01
CA THR A 596 1.97 -22.20 1.62
C THR A 596 1.14 -21.07 1.05
N VAL A 597 -0.07 -20.87 1.58
CA VAL A 597 -1.06 -19.94 1.08
C VAL A 597 -1.38 -18.91 2.16
N GLU A 598 -1.21 -17.64 1.80
CA GLU A 598 -1.68 -16.50 2.56
C GLU A 598 -2.96 -15.98 1.88
N ASP A 599 -4.01 -15.81 2.66
CA ASP A 599 -5.24 -15.11 2.27
C ASP A 599 -5.94 -15.60 0.98
N GLN A 600 -6.18 -16.91 0.86
CA GLN A 600 -6.95 -17.44 -0.27
C GLN A 600 -8.45 -17.19 -0.09
N GLU A 601 -9.03 -16.40 -0.97
CA GLU A 601 -10.49 -16.25 -1.10
C GLU A 601 -11.20 -17.59 -1.34
N LEU A 602 -12.35 -17.75 -0.69
CA LEU A 602 -13.23 -18.91 -0.74
C LEU A 602 -14.63 -18.51 -1.21
N ALA A 603 -15.34 -19.47 -1.81
CA ALA A 603 -16.73 -19.28 -2.18
C ALA A 603 -17.62 -19.05 -0.96
N ALA A 604 -18.49 -18.04 -1.04
CA ALA A 604 -19.41 -17.65 0.02
C ALA A 604 -20.29 -18.80 0.52
N LYS A 605 -20.69 -18.71 1.79
CA LYS A 605 -21.63 -19.61 2.46
C LYS A 605 -22.84 -18.81 2.92
N SER A 606 -24.03 -19.24 2.48
CA SER A 606 -25.28 -18.56 2.81
C SER A 606 -26.25 -19.47 3.54
N GLY A 607 -27.02 -18.90 4.46
CA GLY A 607 -28.04 -19.57 5.24
C GLY A 607 -27.87 -19.33 6.72
N GLN A 608 -28.84 -19.80 7.52
CA GLN A 608 -28.73 -19.75 8.98
C GLN A 608 -27.79 -20.84 9.49
N VAL A 609 -27.88 -22.04 8.93
CA VAL A 609 -26.97 -23.13 9.23
C VAL A 609 -26.03 -23.32 8.05
N ILE A 610 -24.74 -23.14 8.26
CA ILE A 610 -23.70 -23.33 7.25
C ILE A 610 -22.81 -24.52 7.58
N GLN A 611 -22.23 -25.11 6.54
CA GLN A 611 -21.22 -26.16 6.65
C GLN A 611 -19.91 -25.68 6.03
N VAL A 612 -18.85 -25.72 6.83
CA VAL A 612 -17.49 -25.34 6.40
C VAL A 612 -16.56 -26.52 6.62
N ILE A 613 -15.88 -26.96 5.55
CA ILE A 613 -14.84 -27.99 5.63
C ILE A 613 -13.49 -27.29 5.65
N VAL A 614 -12.86 -27.27 6.82
CA VAL A 614 -11.53 -26.69 7.01
C VAL A 614 -10.48 -27.79 6.78
N PRO A 615 -9.56 -27.63 5.82
CA PRO A 615 -8.51 -28.61 5.56
C PRO A 615 -7.58 -28.85 6.78
N PRO A 616 -6.78 -29.92 6.76
CA PRO A 616 -5.75 -30.13 7.77
C PRO A 616 -4.78 -28.95 7.82
N LYS A 617 -4.35 -28.57 9.02
CA LYS A 617 -3.35 -27.51 9.23
C LYS A 617 -3.71 -26.18 8.55
N SER A 618 -4.98 -25.79 8.64
CA SER A 618 -5.48 -24.55 8.05
C SER A 618 -6.26 -23.70 9.05
N ILE A 619 -6.29 -22.40 8.75
CA ILE A 619 -7.08 -21.36 9.42
C ILE A 619 -8.02 -20.78 8.37
N GLU A 620 -9.27 -20.53 8.73
CA GLU A 620 -10.20 -19.79 7.89
C GLU A 620 -10.90 -18.70 8.69
N ILE A 621 -10.99 -17.50 8.11
CA ILE A 621 -11.84 -16.42 8.62
C ILE A 621 -12.98 -16.20 7.64
N TRP A 622 -14.18 -16.01 8.16
CA TRP A 622 -15.38 -15.75 7.38
C TRP A 622 -16.12 -14.53 7.91
N THR A 623 -16.44 -13.57 7.03
CA THR A 623 -17.07 -12.28 7.38
C THR A 623 -18.28 -12.01 6.48
N GLU A 624 -19.24 -11.19 6.94
CA GLU A 624 -20.32 -10.69 6.06
C GLU A 624 -19.81 -9.72 5.00
N ASP A 625 -18.73 -9.00 5.30
CA ASP A 625 -17.98 -8.19 4.34
C ASP A 625 -17.35 -9.12 3.28
N ASP A 626 -17.57 -8.79 2.01
CA ASP A 626 -17.03 -9.51 0.86
C ASP A 626 -15.58 -9.14 0.54
N GLY A 627 -14.97 -8.30 1.36
CA GLY A 627 -13.59 -7.86 1.22
C GLY A 627 -13.42 -6.78 0.14
N ALA A 628 -14.51 -6.21 -0.38
CA ALA A 628 -14.44 -5.04 -1.24
C ALA A 628 -14.08 -3.81 -0.40
N SER A 629 -12.79 -3.46 -0.36
CA SER A 629 -12.34 -2.24 0.30
C SER A 629 -13.13 -1.03 -0.21
N ALA A 630 -13.59 -0.19 0.73
CA ALA A 630 -14.30 1.04 0.40
C ALA A 630 -13.41 1.90 -0.53
N PRO A 631 -13.93 2.48 -1.61
CA PRO A 631 -13.13 3.25 -2.54
C PRO A 631 -12.52 4.47 -1.85
N VAL A 632 -11.18 4.56 -1.82
CA VAL A 632 -10.43 5.67 -1.21
C VAL A 632 -10.03 6.71 -2.25
N LEU A 633 -9.72 7.95 -1.84
CA LEU A 633 -9.34 9.01 -2.78
C LEU A 633 -8.01 8.68 -3.46
N GLN A 634 -8.06 8.38 -4.77
CA GLN A 634 -6.90 7.95 -5.54
C GLN A 634 -6.22 9.11 -6.28
N SER A 635 -7.00 10.12 -6.72
CA SER A 635 -6.44 11.28 -7.41
C SER A 635 -7.32 12.52 -7.25
N ALA A 636 -6.71 13.69 -7.40
CA ALA A 636 -7.41 14.96 -7.46
C ALA A 636 -6.88 15.83 -8.61
N GLN A 637 -7.77 16.58 -9.26
CA GLN A 637 -7.46 17.44 -10.39
C GLN A 637 -7.97 18.86 -10.11
N LEU A 638 -7.07 19.83 -10.26
CA LEU A 638 -7.33 21.24 -10.09
C LEU A 638 -7.51 21.92 -11.44
N SER A 639 -8.49 22.81 -11.52
CA SER A 639 -8.79 23.66 -12.67
C SER A 639 -9.12 25.08 -12.19
N ALA A 640 -9.10 26.08 -13.08
CA ALA A 640 -9.44 27.46 -12.73
C ALA A 640 -10.31 28.11 -13.81
N SER A 641 -11.09 29.12 -13.42
CA SER A 641 -11.95 29.88 -14.34
C SER A 641 -11.20 30.66 -15.41
N ASP A 642 -9.97 31.10 -15.10
CA ASP A 642 -9.05 31.78 -16.00
C ASP A 642 -7.60 31.59 -15.51
N LEU A 643 -6.66 31.55 -16.44
CA LEU A 643 -5.22 31.42 -16.18
C LEU A 643 -4.40 32.59 -16.74
N ASP A 644 -4.99 33.46 -17.57
CA ASP A 644 -4.33 34.62 -18.17
C ASP A 644 -4.92 35.92 -17.57
N LEU A 645 -4.35 36.38 -16.46
CA LEU A 645 -4.86 37.48 -15.65
C LEU A 645 -4.11 38.80 -15.94
N VAL A 646 -4.75 39.93 -15.66
CA VAL A 646 -4.08 41.23 -15.52
C VAL A 646 -3.89 41.54 -14.03
N VAL A 647 -2.83 42.26 -13.66
CA VAL A 647 -2.63 42.72 -12.28
C VAL A 647 -3.91 43.38 -11.74
N GLY A 648 -4.44 42.83 -10.63
CA GLY A 648 -5.70 43.24 -10.00
C GLY A 648 -6.88 42.30 -10.28
N ASP A 649 -6.79 41.40 -11.26
CA ASP A 649 -7.82 40.39 -11.54
C ASP A 649 -7.80 39.25 -10.51
N SER A 650 -8.89 38.46 -10.49
CA SER A 650 -8.98 37.25 -9.69
C SER A 650 -9.67 36.12 -10.45
N ALA A 651 -9.26 34.88 -10.22
CA ALA A 651 -9.88 33.66 -10.73
C ALA A 651 -10.28 32.72 -9.58
N THR A 652 -11.22 31.82 -9.82
CA THR A 652 -11.65 30.82 -8.84
C THR A 652 -11.26 29.43 -9.32
N THR A 653 -10.73 28.60 -8.42
CA THR A 653 -10.41 27.21 -8.73
C THR A 653 -11.61 26.28 -8.57
N THR A 654 -11.55 25.14 -9.25
CA THR A 654 -12.46 24.00 -9.09
C THR A 654 -11.65 22.72 -8.95
N LEU A 655 -12.04 21.90 -7.98
CA LEU A 655 -11.37 20.66 -7.62
C LEU A 655 -12.28 19.47 -7.94
N ALA A 656 -11.73 18.42 -8.55
CA ALA A 656 -12.43 17.16 -8.80
C ALA A 656 -11.57 16.00 -8.30
N GLY A 657 -12.14 15.10 -7.50
CA GLY A 657 -11.47 13.89 -7.02
C GLY A 657 -11.98 12.63 -7.71
N THR A 658 -11.15 11.59 -7.77
CA THR A 658 -11.52 10.24 -8.24
C THR A 658 -11.11 9.22 -7.19
N LEU A 659 -12.02 8.32 -6.83
CA LEU A 659 -11.77 7.23 -5.90
C LEU A 659 -11.06 6.05 -6.59
N SER A 660 -10.56 5.09 -5.82
CA SER A 660 -9.81 3.92 -6.31
C SER A 660 -10.63 3.00 -7.21
N ASP A 661 -11.96 3.08 -7.16
CA ASP A 661 -12.89 2.36 -8.04
C ASP A 661 -13.21 3.11 -9.36
N GLY A 662 -12.63 4.31 -9.55
CA GLY A 662 -12.83 5.16 -10.72
C GLY A 662 -14.08 6.07 -10.65
N VAL A 663 -14.82 6.08 -9.54
CA VAL A 663 -15.97 6.96 -9.32
C VAL A 663 -15.51 8.35 -8.87
N ALA A 664 -16.29 9.39 -9.20
CA ALA A 664 -16.01 10.74 -8.73
C ALA A 664 -16.15 10.84 -7.20
N ALA A 665 -15.14 11.42 -6.54
CA ALA A 665 -15.13 11.58 -5.09
C ALA A 665 -15.99 12.78 -4.64
N ASP A 666 -16.71 12.62 -3.53
CA ASP A 666 -17.31 13.75 -2.81
C ASP A 666 -16.27 14.38 -1.87
N LEU A 667 -15.91 15.63 -2.13
CA LEU A 667 -14.87 16.36 -1.39
C LEU A 667 -15.46 17.31 -0.33
N ALA A 668 -16.76 17.25 -0.04
CA ALA A 668 -17.41 18.19 0.90
C ALA A 668 -16.84 18.14 2.33
N GLY A 669 -16.21 17.02 2.72
CA GLY A 669 -15.54 16.85 4.02
C GLY A 669 -14.01 16.77 3.95
N ALA A 670 -13.41 16.95 2.77
CA ALA A 670 -11.96 16.85 2.60
C ALA A 670 -11.25 18.13 3.11
N ALA A 671 -10.08 17.97 3.70
CA ALA A 671 -9.17 19.08 3.98
C ALA A 671 -8.39 19.43 2.71
N ILE A 672 -8.38 20.71 2.33
CA ILE A 672 -7.74 21.17 1.09
C ILE A 672 -6.76 22.29 1.43
N GLU A 673 -5.50 22.10 1.07
CA GLU A 673 -4.45 23.11 1.24
C GLU A 673 -3.95 23.58 -0.13
N TYR A 674 -4.17 24.86 -0.44
CA TYR A 674 -3.71 25.48 -1.68
C TYR A 674 -2.31 26.08 -1.55
N SER A 675 -1.52 26.02 -2.61
CA SER A 675 -0.19 26.60 -2.67
C SER A 675 0.06 27.35 -3.98
N SER A 676 0.89 28.39 -3.91
CA SER A 676 1.42 29.11 -5.08
C SER A 676 2.94 29.09 -5.00
N SER A 677 3.61 28.72 -6.10
CA SER A 677 5.08 28.63 -6.15
C SER A 677 5.78 30.00 -6.09
N ASP A 678 5.06 31.07 -6.45
CA ASP A 678 5.47 32.46 -6.26
C ASP A 678 4.25 33.32 -5.90
N PRO A 679 3.93 33.42 -4.59
CA PRO A 679 2.80 34.22 -4.10
C PRO A 679 2.92 35.71 -4.39
N SER A 680 4.07 36.22 -4.84
CA SER A 680 4.25 37.63 -5.20
C SER A 680 3.77 37.96 -6.62
N VAL A 681 3.65 36.95 -7.49
CA VAL A 681 3.06 37.06 -8.84
C VAL A 681 1.55 36.86 -8.77
N ALA A 682 1.10 35.76 -8.16
CA ALA A 682 -0.30 35.52 -7.84
C ALA A 682 -0.43 34.68 -6.55
N SER A 683 -1.30 35.10 -5.64
CA SER A 683 -1.61 34.38 -4.40
C SER A 683 -2.90 33.57 -4.55
N VAL A 684 -3.02 32.47 -3.81
CA VAL A 684 -4.26 31.67 -3.68
C VAL A 684 -4.68 31.64 -2.21
N ASP A 685 -5.97 31.80 -1.92
CA ASP A 685 -6.51 31.73 -0.55
C ASP A 685 -7.10 30.35 -0.20
N GLU A 686 -7.52 30.18 1.06
CA GLU A 686 -8.13 28.93 1.57
C GLU A 686 -9.39 28.51 0.81
N ALA A 687 -10.08 29.45 0.13
CA ALA A 687 -11.26 29.17 -0.68
C ALA A 687 -10.89 28.86 -2.15
N GLY A 688 -9.61 28.75 -2.49
CA GLY A 688 -9.14 28.50 -3.86
C GLY A 688 -9.25 29.71 -4.78
N ARG A 689 -9.32 30.93 -4.24
CA ARG A 689 -9.37 32.15 -5.06
C ARG A 689 -7.96 32.65 -5.37
N ILE A 690 -7.62 32.69 -6.65
CA ILE A 690 -6.37 33.23 -7.18
C ILE A 690 -6.50 34.75 -7.34
N THR A 691 -5.51 35.52 -6.90
CA THR A 691 -5.44 36.98 -7.07
C THR A 691 -4.13 37.37 -7.75
N ALA A 692 -4.20 38.11 -8.86
CA ALA A 692 -3.05 38.54 -9.64
C ALA A 692 -2.41 39.81 -9.06
N LEU A 693 -1.14 39.75 -8.65
CA LEU A 693 -0.47 40.81 -7.90
C LEU A 693 0.61 41.53 -8.71
N SER A 694 1.42 40.80 -9.48
CA SER A 694 2.49 41.39 -10.28
C SER A 694 2.72 40.62 -11.57
N GLY A 695 3.27 41.30 -12.60
CA GLY A 695 3.48 40.68 -13.91
C GLY A 695 4.52 39.55 -13.85
N GLY A 696 4.17 38.37 -14.35
CA GLY A 696 5.00 37.17 -14.26
C GLY A 696 4.19 35.90 -14.53
N THR A 697 4.78 34.74 -14.25
CA THR A 697 4.09 33.44 -14.27
C THR A 697 4.37 32.72 -12.96
N THR A 698 3.34 32.13 -12.36
CA THR A 698 3.45 31.28 -11.16
C THR A 698 2.60 30.02 -11.29
N GLU A 699 2.86 29.01 -10.48
CA GLU A 699 2.10 27.75 -10.47
C GLU A 699 1.26 27.63 -9.21
N VAL A 700 -0.01 27.29 -9.37
CA VAL A 700 -0.96 27.05 -8.27
C VAL A 700 -1.35 25.57 -8.23
N SER A 701 -1.25 24.93 -7.06
CA SER A 701 -1.64 23.54 -6.82
C SER A 701 -2.40 23.40 -5.49
N ALA A 702 -2.93 22.20 -5.21
CA ALA A 702 -3.54 21.88 -3.93
C ALA A 702 -3.14 20.47 -3.46
N THR A 703 -3.15 20.27 -2.15
CA THR A 703 -3.12 18.96 -1.49
C THR A 703 -4.50 18.68 -0.92
N VAL A 704 -5.03 17.48 -1.17
CA VAL A 704 -6.37 17.06 -0.75
C VAL A 704 -6.24 15.87 0.17
N THR A 705 -6.76 16.00 1.39
CA THR A 705 -6.81 14.94 2.40
C THR A 705 -8.26 14.53 2.62
N SER A 706 -8.58 13.27 2.34
CA SER A 706 -9.93 12.70 2.51
C SER A 706 -9.83 11.34 3.20
N GLY A 707 -10.26 11.27 4.47
CA GLY A 707 -9.94 10.13 5.32
C GLY A 707 -8.42 10.04 5.50
N GLU A 708 -7.85 8.85 5.30
CA GLU A 708 -6.41 8.59 5.37
C GLU A 708 -5.68 8.91 4.05
N SER A 709 -6.40 9.15 2.96
CA SER A 709 -5.80 9.41 1.66
C SER A 709 -5.38 10.87 1.48
N VAL A 710 -4.11 11.09 1.16
CA VAL A 710 -3.53 12.39 0.83
C VAL A 710 -3.04 12.38 -0.63
N VAL A 711 -3.60 13.25 -1.47
CA VAL A 711 -3.22 13.34 -2.89
C VAL A 711 -2.94 14.79 -3.30
N SER A 712 -1.87 14.98 -4.08
CA SER A 712 -1.56 16.28 -4.70
C SER A 712 -2.26 16.42 -6.05
N THR A 713 -2.72 17.62 -6.37
CA THR A 713 -3.29 17.93 -7.68
C THR A 713 -2.22 18.16 -8.74
N ASN A 714 -2.63 18.30 -9.99
CA ASN A 714 -1.82 18.99 -11.00
C ASN A 714 -1.54 20.46 -10.61
N ALA A 715 -0.47 21.03 -11.17
CA ALA A 715 -0.14 22.44 -11.06
C ALA A 715 -0.74 23.26 -12.23
N LEU A 716 -1.29 24.44 -11.92
CA LEU A 716 -1.87 25.38 -12.88
C LEU A 716 -0.92 26.56 -13.10
N ALA A 717 -0.42 26.74 -14.33
CA ALA A 717 0.43 27.87 -14.68
C ALA A 717 -0.40 29.15 -14.92
N VAL A 718 -0.43 30.04 -13.92
CA VAL A 718 -1.11 31.35 -13.96
C VAL A 718 -0.16 32.41 -14.53
N ARG A 719 -0.59 33.09 -15.59
CA ARG A 719 0.16 34.15 -16.29
C ARG A 719 -0.47 35.50 -15.97
N VAL A 720 0.32 36.41 -15.41
CA VAL A 720 -0.13 37.75 -15.04
C VAL A 720 0.53 38.78 -15.94
N SER A 721 -0.29 39.60 -16.60
CA SER A 721 0.15 40.72 -17.43
C SER A 721 -0.14 42.07 -16.78
N THR A 722 0.51 43.14 -17.25
CA THR A 722 0.31 44.51 -16.74
C THR A 722 -0.61 45.28 -17.67
N ALA A 723 -1.47 46.16 -17.13
CA ALA A 723 -2.36 46.99 -17.94
C ALA A 723 -1.56 47.94 -18.88
N PRO A 724 -2.00 48.16 -20.13
CA PRO A 724 -1.33 49.05 -21.08
C PRO A 724 -1.38 50.51 -20.59
N LEU A 725 -0.28 51.25 -20.80
CA LEU A 725 -0.11 52.66 -20.42
C LEU A 725 -0.72 53.62 -21.44
N ALA A 726 -0.84 53.20 -22.70
CA ALA A 726 -1.45 53.97 -23.77
C ALA A 726 -2.93 54.21 -23.47
N THR A 727 -3.43 55.40 -23.82
CA THR A 727 -4.83 55.82 -23.61
C THR A 727 -5.53 56.18 -24.92
N ALA A 728 -4.82 56.14 -26.06
CA ALA A 728 -5.36 56.35 -27.40
C ALA A 728 -4.52 55.60 -28.45
N ARG A 729 -4.93 55.66 -29.73
CA ARG A 729 -4.24 54.99 -30.86
C ARG A 729 -2.76 55.40 -30.96
N PRO A 730 -1.87 54.54 -31.50
CA PRO A 730 -0.45 54.83 -31.58
C PRO A 730 -0.13 56.11 -32.37
N GLY A 731 1.01 56.75 -32.06
CA GLY A 731 1.55 57.86 -32.87
C GLY A 731 1.88 57.44 -34.31
N SER A 732 2.07 58.41 -35.21
CA SER A 732 2.33 58.13 -36.62
C SER A 732 3.75 57.59 -36.84
N PRO A 733 3.91 56.35 -37.35
CA PRO A 733 5.24 55.80 -37.67
C PRO A 733 5.75 56.33 -39.01
N ALA A 734 7.07 56.47 -39.15
CA ALA A 734 7.76 56.74 -40.40
C ALA A 734 8.69 55.58 -40.76
N LEU A 735 8.66 55.16 -42.03
CA LEU A 735 9.57 54.16 -42.58
C LEU A 735 10.75 54.80 -43.31
N SER A 736 11.92 54.18 -43.19
CA SER A 736 13.13 54.48 -43.95
C SER A 736 13.85 53.18 -44.33
N SER A 737 14.70 53.21 -45.35
CA SER A 737 15.52 52.07 -45.77
C SER A 737 16.99 52.44 -45.83
N ASN A 738 17.89 51.51 -45.54
CA ASN A 738 19.33 51.69 -45.74
C ASN A 738 19.83 51.22 -47.13
N ILE A 739 18.95 50.97 -48.09
CA ILE A 739 19.32 50.48 -49.43
C ILE A 739 20.34 51.44 -50.09
N GLY A 740 21.39 50.90 -50.71
CA GLY A 740 22.42 51.71 -51.39
C GLY A 740 23.42 52.41 -50.46
N HIS A 741 23.20 52.45 -49.14
CA HIS A 741 24.08 53.18 -48.22
C HIS A 741 25.46 52.53 -48.01
N ALA A 742 25.57 51.20 -48.16
CA ALA A 742 26.80 50.49 -47.82
C ALA A 742 27.93 50.73 -48.84
N HIS A 743 27.65 50.61 -50.13
CA HIS A 743 28.66 50.67 -51.20
C HIS A 743 28.10 51.24 -52.52
N GLY A 744 26.97 51.96 -52.47
CA GLY A 744 26.36 52.60 -53.63
C GLY A 744 25.53 51.69 -54.55
N LEU A 745 25.51 50.37 -54.31
CA LEU A 745 24.66 49.43 -55.02
C LEU A 745 23.33 49.23 -54.29
N ALA A 746 22.22 49.37 -55.02
CA ALA A 746 20.88 49.09 -54.53
C ALA A 746 20.58 47.59 -54.69
N LEU A 747 21.13 46.80 -53.77
CA LEU A 747 21.01 45.34 -53.70
C LEU A 747 19.64 44.90 -53.12
N GLY A 748 19.34 43.62 -53.31
CA GLY A 748 18.13 42.97 -52.80
C GLY A 748 18.09 42.76 -51.29
N ASP A 749 19.22 42.97 -50.62
CA ASP A 749 19.38 42.88 -49.17
C ASP A 749 19.47 44.29 -48.57
N PHE A 750 18.52 44.66 -47.73
CA PHE A 750 18.49 45.95 -47.03
C PHE A 750 17.69 45.83 -45.73
N THR A 751 17.68 46.88 -44.93
CA THR A 751 16.89 46.97 -43.69
C THR A 751 15.92 48.12 -43.80
N LEU A 752 14.67 47.85 -43.46
CA LEU A 752 13.63 48.84 -43.23
C LEU A 752 13.62 49.19 -41.76
N SER A 753 13.67 50.48 -41.43
CA SER A 753 13.56 50.99 -40.07
C SER A 753 12.29 51.83 -39.93
N MET A 754 11.44 51.42 -38.99
CA MET A 754 10.28 52.14 -38.51
C MET A 754 10.67 52.96 -37.28
N ASN A 755 10.36 54.25 -37.29
CA ASN A 755 10.51 55.13 -36.13
C ASN A 755 9.21 55.90 -35.88
N MET A 756 8.75 55.92 -34.63
CA MET A 756 7.72 56.80 -34.10
C MET A 756 8.37 57.70 -33.06
N TRP A 757 8.54 58.99 -33.37
CA TRP A 757 9.35 59.90 -32.56
C TRP A 757 8.67 60.39 -31.27
N TRP A 758 7.34 60.38 -31.22
CA TRP A 758 6.52 60.77 -30.08
C TRP A 758 5.06 60.32 -30.30
N GLY A 759 4.28 60.17 -29.23
CA GLY A 759 2.86 59.79 -29.31
C GLY A 759 2.50 58.66 -28.34
N GLN A 760 1.30 58.10 -28.47
CA GLN A 760 0.95 56.88 -27.74
C GLN A 760 1.72 55.70 -28.33
N ASN A 761 2.18 54.79 -27.48
CA ASN A 761 2.98 53.66 -27.94
C ASN A 761 2.09 52.53 -28.47
N ALA A 762 2.65 51.77 -29.40
CA ALA A 762 2.11 50.49 -29.82
C ALA A 762 2.56 49.35 -28.91
N THR A 763 1.75 48.30 -28.86
CA THR A 763 2.09 46.97 -28.33
C THR A 763 2.57 46.02 -29.43
N SER A 764 2.32 46.32 -30.71
CA SER A 764 2.97 45.62 -31.84
C SER A 764 3.11 46.48 -33.10
N VAL A 765 4.02 46.08 -34.00
CA VAL A 765 4.20 46.63 -35.34
C VAL A 765 4.08 45.54 -36.39
N ARG A 766 3.32 45.81 -37.47
CA ARG A 766 3.17 44.96 -38.65
C ARG A 766 3.78 45.65 -39.87
N LEU A 767 4.60 44.96 -40.65
CA LEU A 767 5.21 45.46 -41.88
C LEU A 767 4.59 44.76 -43.09
N TYR A 768 4.14 45.56 -44.06
CA TYR A 768 3.54 45.11 -45.30
C TYR A 768 4.40 45.47 -46.50
N GLU A 769 4.40 44.61 -47.52
CA GLU A 769 4.85 44.89 -48.88
C GLU A 769 3.63 44.83 -49.81
N GLY A 770 3.26 45.98 -50.38
CA GLY A 770 1.93 46.16 -50.96
C GLY A 770 0.85 45.89 -49.89
N ASP A 771 0.03 44.87 -50.13
CA ASP A 771 -1.02 44.43 -49.20
C ASP A 771 -0.63 43.16 -48.40
N THR A 772 0.54 42.58 -48.66
CA THR A 772 1.00 41.35 -48.02
C THR A 772 1.75 41.65 -46.73
N LEU A 773 1.33 41.04 -45.61
CA LEU A 773 2.07 41.11 -44.34
C LEU A 773 3.37 40.31 -44.44
N ILE A 774 4.51 40.96 -44.23
CA ILE A 774 5.85 40.36 -44.35
C ILE A 774 6.63 40.33 -43.02
N GLY A 775 6.11 40.93 -41.95
CA GLY A 775 6.70 40.81 -40.61
C GLY A 775 5.85 41.42 -39.52
N GLU A 776 5.94 40.88 -38.31
CA GLU A 776 5.28 41.41 -37.10
C GLU A 776 6.23 41.33 -35.90
N LYS A 777 6.22 42.34 -35.03
CA LYS A 777 7.00 42.37 -33.78
C LYS A 777 6.18 42.97 -32.65
N THR A 778 6.29 42.42 -31.45
CA THR A 778 5.76 43.05 -30.23
C THR A 778 6.64 44.23 -29.81
N LEU A 779 6.02 45.24 -29.22
CA LEU A 779 6.66 46.47 -28.76
C LEU A 779 6.26 46.73 -27.30
N ARG A 780 7.18 47.29 -26.51
CA ARG A 780 6.88 47.72 -25.13
C ARG A 780 6.12 49.04 -25.16
N ASP A 781 4.96 49.07 -24.53
CA ASP A 781 4.26 50.32 -24.22
C ASP A 781 5.03 51.11 -23.15
N ALA A 782 5.55 52.26 -23.55
CA ALA A 782 6.30 53.20 -22.73
C ALA A 782 5.81 54.62 -23.02
N THR A 783 4.50 54.75 -23.26
CA THR A 783 3.84 56.00 -23.64
C THR A 783 4.30 57.17 -22.74
N PRO A 784 4.66 58.34 -23.31
CA PRO A 784 4.63 58.73 -24.72
C PRO A 784 6.01 58.68 -25.43
N ALA A 785 6.94 57.83 -24.97
CA ALA A 785 8.32 57.79 -25.46
C ALA A 785 8.42 57.31 -26.92
N ALA A 786 9.48 57.73 -27.62
CA ALA A 786 9.76 57.28 -28.98
C ALA A 786 9.89 55.74 -29.05
N GLN A 787 9.46 55.15 -30.18
CA GLN A 787 9.57 53.72 -30.46
C GLN A 787 10.19 53.49 -31.83
N SER A 788 10.94 52.41 -31.98
CA SER A 788 11.51 52.01 -33.26
C SER A 788 11.54 50.50 -33.43
N ALA A 789 11.57 50.05 -34.68
CA ALA A 789 11.73 48.65 -35.05
C ALA A 789 12.43 48.54 -36.41
N SER A 790 13.25 47.51 -36.59
CA SER A 790 13.94 47.25 -37.85
C SER A 790 13.59 45.88 -38.41
N PHE A 791 13.50 45.78 -39.73
CA PHE A 791 13.13 44.58 -40.49
C PHE A 791 14.16 44.34 -41.58
N PRO A 792 14.94 43.24 -41.52
CA PRO A 792 15.80 42.85 -42.62
C PRO A 792 14.92 42.34 -43.79
N ILE A 793 15.20 42.85 -44.98
CA ILE A 793 14.67 42.39 -46.26
C ILE A 793 15.82 41.75 -47.00
N THR A 794 15.64 40.54 -47.51
CA THR A 794 16.68 39.79 -48.21
C THR A 794 16.20 39.27 -49.55
N GLY A 795 17.12 39.10 -50.49
CA GLY A 795 16.93 38.38 -51.75
C GLY A 795 15.98 39.04 -52.74
N LYS A 796 15.69 40.34 -52.62
CA LYS A 796 14.80 41.01 -53.59
C LYS A 796 15.45 41.11 -54.97
N PRO A 797 14.80 40.64 -56.04
CA PRO A 797 15.30 40.86 -57.39
C PRO A 797 15.20 42.35 -57.78
N ASN A 798 15.79 42.72 -58.91
CA ASN A 798 15.66 44.06 -59.46
C ASN A 798 14.18 44.42 -59.68
N GLY A 799 13.73 45.53 -59.11
CA GLY A 799 12.33 45.94 -59.10
C GLY A 799 12.05 47.10 -58.14
N THR A 800 10.80 47.52 -58.12
CA THR A 800 10.31 48.58 -57.21
C THR A 800 9.30 47.97 -56.25
N TYR A 801 9.52 48.20 -54.95
CA TYR A 801 8.76 47.61 -53.84
C TYR A 801 8.19 48.72 -52.96
N VAL A 802 6.94 48.57 -52.50
CA VAL A 802 6.25 49.57 -51.67
C VAL A 802 5.98 48.96 -50.31
N TYR A 803 6.44 49.61 -49.24
CA TYR A 803 6.32 49.13 -47.86
C TYR A 803 5.46 50.05 -46.99
N ARG A 804 4.69 49.48 -46.07
CA ARG A 804 3.91 50.21 -45.06
C ARG A 804 4.05 49.54 -43.70
N ALA A 805 4.19 50.31 -42.64
CA ALA A 805 4.15 49.79 -41.27
C ALA A 805 2.84 50.18 -40.58
N GLU A 806 2.30 49.30 -39.76
CA GLU A 806 1.11 49.55 -38.93
C GLU A 806 1.47 49.33 -37.47
N LEU A 807 1.32 50.37 -36.66
CA LEU A 807 1.44 50.32 -35.21
C LEU A 807 0.08 50.00 -34.60
N VAL A 808 0.03 49.03 -33.68
CA VAL A 808 -1.19 48.52 -33.06
C VAL A 808 -1.10 48.64 -31.54
N ASN A 809 -2.15 49.16 -30.89
CA ASN A 809 -2.39 49.01 -29.46
C ASN A 809 -3.89 48.75 -29.20
N PRO A 810 -4.33 48.49 -27.95
CA PRO A 810 -5.74 48.23 -27.64
C PRO A 810 -6.73 49.32 -28.05
N HIS A 811 -6.26 50.55 -28.31
CA HIS A 811 -7.10 51.67 -28.73
C HIS A 811 -7.18 51.81 -30.27
N GLY A 812 -6.40 51.03 -31.01
CA GLY A 812 -6.51 50.88 -32.45
C GLY A 812 -5.17 50.88 -33.19
N VAL A 813 -5.25 51.20 -34.48
CA VAL A 813 -4.15 51.06 -35.44
C VAL A 813 -3.82 52.41 -36.09
N THR A 814 -2.52 52.66 -36.30
CA THR A 814 -2.00 53.82 -37.04
C THR A 814 -0.96 53.35 -38.08
N SER A 815 -1.17 53.73 -39.35
CA SER A 815 -0.28 53.33 -40.47
C SER A 815 0.75 54.40 -40.82
N SER A 816 1.91 53.98 -41.32
CA SER A 816 2.90 54.88 -41.92
C SER A 816 2.44 55.37 -43.30
N THR A 817 3.02 56.48 -43.76
CA THR A 817 3.06 56.74 -45.20
C THR A 817 3.85 55.61 -45.90
N PRO A 818 3.41 55.12 -47.08
CA PRO A 818 4.15 54.10 -47.80
C PRO A 818 5.56 54.56 -48.21
N LEU A 819 6.56 53.69 -48.06
CA LEU A 819 7.93 53.90 -48.53
C LEU A 819 8.16 53.08 -49.79
N THR A 820 8.58 53.73 -50.88
CA THR A 820 8.98 53.05 -52.11
C THR A 820 10.50 52.82 -52.12
N VAL A 821 10.92 51.58 -52.36
CA VAL A 821 12.31 51.13 -52.41
C VAL A 821 12.57 50.52 -53.80
N THR A 822 13.64 50.95 -54.47
CA THR A 822 14.04 50.41 -55.77
C THR A 822 15.33 49.62 -55.67
N VAL A 823 15.27 48.34 -55.99
CA VAL A 823 16.42 47.44 -56.16
C VAL A 823 16.79 47.42 -57.63
N LYS A 824 18.04 47.71 -57.98
CA LYS A 824 18.49 47.76 -59.38
C LYS A 824 19.80 47.05 -59.65
N ASP A 825 20.55 46.70 -58.61
CA ASP A 825 21.88 46.14 -58.73
C ASP A 825 21.96 44.70 -58.19
N ALA A 826 20.84 43.99 -58.05
CA ALA A 826 20.83 42.63 -57.48
C ALA A 826 21.40 41.56 -58.44
N ALA A 827 21.15 41.67 -59.75
CA ALA A 827 21.73 40.76 -60.74
C ALA A 827 23.25 41.01 -60.93
N PRO A 828 24.04 40.02 -61.38
CA PRO A 828 25.48 40.19 -61.52
C PRO A 828 25.84 41.35 -62.47
N GLY A 829 26.96 42.03 -62.22
CA GLY A 829 27.50 43.02 -63.16
C GLY A 829 27.91 42.38 -64.48
N ARG A 830 27.92 43.15 -65.56
CA ARG A 830 28.27 42.65 -66.89
C ARG A 830 29.79 42.45 -67.02
N PRO A 831 30.28 41.23 -67.32
CA PRO A 831 31.71 41.00 -67.50
C PRO A 831 32.21 41.45 -68.89
N ALA A 832 33.48 41.82 -68.97
CA ALA A 832 34.21 42.06 -70.21
C ALA A 832 35.04 40.82 -70.59
N LEU A 833 35.03 40.40 -71.86
CA LEU A 833 35.77 39.21 -72.32
C LEU A 833 37.11 39.57 -72.99
N SER A 834 38.10 38.67 -72.87
CA SER A 834 39.40 38.72 -73.54
C SER A 834 39.96 37.31 -73.82
N HIS A 835 40.99 37.19 -74.68
CA HIS A 835 41.71 35.93 -74.93
C HIS A 835 43.22 36.13 -75.12
N ASP A 836 44.01 35.07 -74.97
CA ASP A 836 45.48 35.06 -75.14
C ASP A 836 46.00 34.27 -76.36
N ASN A 837 45.11 33.82 -77.26
CA ASN A 837 45.42 33.14 -78.54
C ASN A 837 46.23 34.01 -79.55
N TRP A 838 47.42 34.47 -79.17
CA TRP A 838 48.23 35.37 -79.99
C TRP A 838 49.13 34.62 -80.99
N ASP A 839 49.49 33.38 -80.69
CA ASP A 839 50.18 32.45 -81.60
C ASP A 839 49.21 31.78 -82.60
N GLY A 840 47.94 31.68 -82.23
CA GLY A 840 46.87 31.18 -83.09
C GLY A 840 46.83 29.67 -83.21
N ASP A 841 47.49 28.93 -82.30
CA ASP A 841 47.66 27.46 -82.37
C ASP A 841 46.41 26.66 -81.94
N GLY A 842 45.36 27.37 -81.50
CA GLY A 842 44.09 26.77 -81.09
C GLY A 842 44.07 26.34 -79.62
N SER A 843 45.07 26.70 -78.83
CA SER A 843 45.14 26.47 -77.39
C SER A 843 45.33 27.78 -76.62
N PHE A 844 44.25 28.28 -76.03
CA PHE A 844 44.20 29.60 -75.40
C PHE A 844 43.22 29.64 -74.23
N ALA A 845 43.24 30.72 -73.46
CA ALA A 845 42.30 31.00 -72.39
C ALA A 845 41.32 32.10 -72.81
N VAL A 846 40.02 31.85 -72.62
CA VAL A 846 38.99 32.91 -72.64
C VAL A 846 38.79 33.39 -71.21
N THR A 847 38.96 34.69 -70.99
CA THR A 847 38.84 35.31 -69.67
C THR A 847 37.70 36.31 -69.64
N ALA A 848 36.81 36.19 -68.66
CA ALA A 848 35.75 37.15 -68.34
C ALA A 848 36.10 37.90 -67.06
N ASP A 849 36.26 39.21 -67.15
CA ASP A 849 36.53 40.11 -66.02
C ASP A 849 35.31 40.97 -65.71
N LEU A 850 34.73 40.78 -64.52
CA LEU A 850 33.84 41.74 -63.87
C LEU A 850 34.70 42.66 -62.99
N TRP A 851 34.92 43.91 -63.39
CA TRP A 851 35.84 44.81 -62.68
C TRP A 851 35.25 45.41 -61.39
N TRP A 852 33.93 45.66 -61.37
CA TRP A 852 33.20 46.18 -60.22
C TRP A 852 31.70 45.95 -60.42
N GLY A 853 30.99 45.62 -59.34
CA GLY A 853 29.54 45.41 -59.34
C GLY A 853 29.14 44.13 -58.61
N THR A 854 27.87 43.76 -58.71
CA THR A 854 27.36 42.56 -58.02
C THR A 854 27.97 41.30 -58.61
N ASN A 855 28.55 40.46 -57.75
CA ASN A 855 29.20 39.24 -58.18
C ASN A 855 28.19 38.14 -58.46
N ALA A 856 28.57 37.24 -59.35
CA ALA A 856 27.88 35.99 -59.57
C ALA A 856 28.32 34.91 -58.57
N THR A 857 27.47 33.91 -58.42
CA THR A 857 27.77 32.66 -57.69
C THR A 857 28.02 31.49 -58.63
N SER A 858 27.78 31.65 -59.93
CA SER A 858 28.19 30.70 -60.97
C SER A 858 28.34 31.37 -62.34
N TYR A 859 28.99 30.68 -63.26
CA TYR A 859 29.14 31.12 -64.64
C TYR A 859 28.85 30.00 -65.64
N ARG A 860 28.52 30.38 -66.87
CA ARG A 860 28.40 29.50 -68.04
C ARG A 860 29.12 30.14 -69.22
N VAL A 861 30.11 29.45 -69.81
CA VAL A 861 30.82 29.86 -71.01
C VAL A 861 30.28 29.07 -72.19
N PHE A 862 29.95 29.78 -73.26
CA PHE A 862 29.43 29.21 -74.49
C PHE A 862 30.42 29.45 -75.64
N GLU A 863 30.61 28.45 -76.49
CA GLU A 863 31.33 28.51 -77.77
C GLU A 863 30.34 28.26 -78.90
N ASP A 864 30.22 29.20 -79.85
CA ASP A 864 29.26 29.16 -80.97
C ASP A 864 27.82 28.83 -80.54
N GLY A 865 27.45 29.28 -79.33
CA GLY A 865 26.14 29.05 -78.73
C GLY A 865 25.98 27.72 -77.99
N VAL A 866 26.99 26.85 -78.00
CA VAL A 866 27.01 25.57 -77.26
C VAL A 866 27.74 25.75 -75.94
N LEU A 867 27.21 25.16 -74.85
CA LEU A 867 27.86 25.23 -73.53
C LEU A 867 29.23 24.55 -73.59
N LEU A 868 30.26 25.32 -73.27
CA LEU A 868 31.65 24.89 -73.27
C LEU A 868 32.14 24.57 -71.85
N ASP A 869 31.83 25.44 -70.88
CA ASP A 869 32.31 25.32 -69.51
C ASP A 869 31.30 25.96 -68.55
N GLU A 870 31.19 25.44 -67.34
CA GLU A 870 30.38 26.02 -66.29
C GLU A 870 30.97 25.72 -64.92
N GLY A 871 30.73 26.61 -63.97
CA GLY A 871 31.26 26.42 -62.63
C GLY A 871 30.70 27.38 -61.60
N SER A 872 30.95 27.05 -60.34
CA SER A 872 30.60 27.89 -59.20
C SER A 872 31.64 28.97 -58.96
N LEU A 873 31.20 30.10 -58.40
CA LEU A 873 32.01 31.22 -58.00
C LEU A 873 31.69 31.61 -56.56
N THR A 874 32.71 32.08 -55.83
CA THR A 874 32.49 32.77 -54.56
C THR A 874 32.23 34.24 -54.84
N ALA A 875 31.09 34.75 -54.38
CA ALA A 875 30.74 36.15 -54.51
C ALA A 875 31.44 37.01 -53.44
N ALA A 876 31.99 38.15 -53.85
CA ALA A 876 32.64 39.15 -53.01
C ALA A 876 32.18 40.58 -53.41
N THR A 877 30.89 40.76 -53.68
CA THR A 877 30.29 42.04 -54.09
C THR A 877 30.75 43.20 -53.18
N PRO A 878 31.18 44.35 -53.71
CA PRO A 878 31.21 44.74 -55.13
C PRO A 878 32.57 44.55 -55.82
N LEU A 879 33.47 43.74 -55.25
CA LEU A 879 34.85 43.56 -55.75
C LEU A 879 34.88 42.89 -57.12
N SER A 880 36.03 42.96 -57.79
CA SER A 880 36.21 42.33 -59.09
C SER A 880 36.11 40.80 -59.03
N GLN A 881 35.56 40.18 -60.07
CA GLN A 881 35.42 38.74 -60.20
C GLN A 881 35.89 38.29 -61.59
N ARG A 882 36.67 37.21 -61.66
CA ARG A 882 37.26 36.69 -62.91
C ARG A 882 36.89 35.24 -63.14
N VAL A 883 36.57 34.91 -64.39
CA VAL A 883 36.40 33.54 -64.89
C VAL A 883 37.42 33.32 -66.01
N THR A 884 38.12 32.19 -66.00
CA THR A 884 39.04 31.82 -67.08
C THR A 884 38.80 30.38 -67.49
N THR A 885 38.46 30.16 -68.76
CA THR A 885 38.24 28.84 -69.34
C THR A 885 39.34 28.56 -70.35
N ARG A 886 40.04 27.44 -70.18
CA ARG A 886 41.06 26.98 -71.13
C ARG A 886 40.40 26.21 -72.27
N VAL A 887 40.76 26.60 -73.48
CA VAL A 887 40.37 26.02 -74.76
C VAL A 887 41.62 25.38 -75.36
N ALA A 888 41.50 24.18 -75.93
CA ALA A 888 42.63 23.49 -76.53
C ALA A 888 42.24 22.78 -77.83
N ALA A 889 43.24 22.62 -78.71
CA ALA A 889 43.14 21.86 -79.96
C ALA A 889 41.94 22.27 -80.85
N ARG A 890 41.58 23.56 -80.86
CA ARG A 890 40.52 24.05 -81.75
C ARG A 890 40.96 24.01 -83.20
N THR A 891 40.05 23.60 -84.07
CA THR A 891 40.32 23.54 -85.50
C THR A 891 40.47 24.96 -86.07
N PRO A 892 41.29 25.13 -87.14
CA PRO A 892 41.43 26.42 -87.80
C PRO A 892 40.07 26.98 -88.24
N GLY A 893 39.77 28.21 -87.84
CA GLY A 893 38.43 28.80 -87.94
C GLY A 893 38.24 30.01 -87.04
N THR A 894 37.05 30.60 -87.07
CA THR A 894 36.65 31.66 -86.12
C THR A 894 35.59 31.09 -85.20
N HIS A 895 35.81 31.21 -83.89
CA HIS A 895 34.94 30.69 -82.83
C HIS A 895 34.44 31.85 -81.96
N SER A 896 33.15 31.88 -81.64
CA SER A 896 32.50 32.93 -80.83
C SER A 896 32.32 32.50 -79.38
N TYR A 897 32.77 33.29 -78.42
CA TYR A 897 32.63 33.01 -76.99
C TYR A 897 31.73 34.01 -76.27
N ARG A 898 30.84 33.51 -75.41
CA ARG A 898 29.98 34.32 -74.52
C ARG A 898 30.01 33.76 -73.11
N VAL A 899 30.03 34.62 -72.09
CA VAL A 899 29.94 34.21 -70.69
C VAL A 899 28.68 34.78 -70.05
N GLU A 900 27.92 33.92 -69.37
CA GLU A 900 26.82 34.31 -68.51
C GLU A 900 27.24 34.20 -67.05
N LEU A 901 27.13 35.30 -66.31
CA LEU A 901 27.28 35.34 -64.86
C LEU A 901 25.91 35.21 -64.21
N VAL A 902 25.77 34.33 -63.22
CA VAL A 902 24.49 33.98 -62.59
C VAL A 902 24.57 34.13 -61.07
N ASN A 903 23.54 34.73 -60.46
CA ASN A 903 23.27 34.64 -59.02
C ASN A 903 21.76 34.42 -58.78
N ALA A 904 21.36 34.35 -57.51
CA ALA A 904 19.95 34.14 -57.14
C ALA A 904 18.98 35.24 -57.65
N ALA A 905 19.49 36.45 -57.93
CA ALA A 905 18.68 37.56 -58.42
C ALA A 905 18.59 37.64 -59.95
N GLY A 906 19.41 36.89 -60.69
CA GLY A 906 19.30 36.80 -62.14
C GLY A 906 20.58 36.42 -62.88
N VAL A 907 20.51 36.57 -64.20
CA VAL A 907 21.59 36.24 -65.15
C VAL A 907 21.99 37.50 -65.90
N THR A 908 23.30 37.71 -66.06
CA THR A 908 23.87 38.79 -66.89
C THR A 908 24.84 38.21 -67.91
N SER A 909 24.59 38.44 -69.20
CA SER A 909 25.43 37.95 -70.30
C SER A 909 26.48 39.00 -70.72
N SER A 910 27.69 38.52 -71.03
CA SER A 910 28.75 39.30 -71.67
C SER A 910 28.36 39.74 -73.10
N GLY A 911 29.21 40.55 -73.75
CA GLY A 911 29.22 40.58 -75.21
C GLY A 911 29.89 39.34 -75.79
N ASP A 912 29.68 39.06 -77.07
CA ASP A 912 30.38 37.97 -77.77
C ASP A 912 31.84 38.36 -78.07
N LEU A 913 32.76 37.41 -77.93
CA LEU A 913 34.19 37.53 -78.25
C LEU A 913 34.55 36.57 -79.39
N MET A 914 35.01 37.10 -80.53
CA MET A 914 35.43 36.29 -81.67
C MET A 914 36.93 35.98 -81.59
N VAL A 915 37.32 34.71 -81.64
CA VAL A 915 38.71 34.26 -81.63
C VAL A 915 39.04 33.49 -82.90
N GLN A 916 40.17 33.81 -83.54
CA GLN A 916 40.60 33.17 -84.78
C GLN A 916 41.77 32.21 -84.56
N VAL A 917 41.65 30.98 -85.07
CA VAL A 917 42.66 29.91 -85.00
C VAL A 917 43.24 29.67 -86.39
N ARG A 918 44.57 29.53 -86.49
CA ARG A 918 45.31 29.41 -87.76
C ARG A 918 45.83 27.97 -87.94
N PRO A 919 46.10 27.53 -89.20
CA PRO A 919 46.60 26.19 -89.50
C PRO A 919 47.95 25.84 -88.88
#